data_AF-A0A5S3RQU0-F1
#
_entry.id   AF-A0A5S3RQU0-F1
#
_cell.length_a   1.000
_cell.length_b   1.000
_cell.length_c   1.000
_cell.angle_alpha   90.00
_cell.angle_beta   90.00
_cell.angle_gamma   90.00
#
_symmetry.space_group_name_H-M   'P 1'
#
loop_
_entity.id
_entity.type
_entity.pdbx_description
1 polymer ?
#
loop_
_entity_poly.entity_id
_entity_poly.type
_entity_poly.pdbx_seq_one_letter_code
_entity_poly.pdbx_strand_id
1 'polypeptide(L)'
;MKTEAMKVLNKANDLLRESPLSRLERYKLLISLITYHHISYHQYCIENGIDDSSVPYFLPEHCHFNNLVNSDRHSLKEQLISNLVEIEAENDFLNGIFPISLFQHLDSYYLVELVMSIHYSYDRLTSDCDTQIGAFLQEWLSPRVGNFGSDLPIQVAELMLLLLGLTKNEDIYDPSFSVGRMLIIPKSFDGTLGEYQGFIYGETKQLDEFWFARVLMILSNNFNIDVRLGDALLNPQFKESNSYDDLKTFNKIVSFPPINQKFFNHEEWSYLEGKRTAFGMPPKSNANYAWLLHQLAALAPEGKLVTLVSSQMLVTERAELYIRSALISEDLIESVISLPSKILQSSSVDLCILIINKNKSEKLKTLFIDAKYDYLQSRRANELTREHINNIIKTYNEFQDIGTYSKVVSLDDIKAKNYSLAVKEYIDNSPNKKIIERLKHNHKTFKEYSFNSSLELDKRAVLSMRRVKAGSEAKANSVFISTVQSRNRVLTSLDELTPQQQKHYIEVQFNENIILCRYAKLYLDSELGRLSLDHLSSGAFARLSIKDLHKLDIYVPEKSEQLKVLELANKLEAAESTLTRYKSDLITNPSSAPEIANQTNRIIFDLSEISDIERVKILVEINETKEIEFKQFFFLKEQDVYNPSGKVVRSEEEQTKVIKNIASFLNTDGGTLLLGVSDSGKLVGLDREMSALNLQKIEKYLKDLENKVTNLLGDSISKLVRLSSVIIDDKNIVIVDCIASPEPVFMKGDNNKYQDFYIRRSSESEALYGYELLKYIEMHFKNK
;
A
#
# COMPACT_ATOMS: atom_id res chain seq x y z
N MET A 1 -13.64 -11.43 -24.82
CA MET A 1 -13.26 -12.78 -25.30
C MET A 1 -13.05 -13.78 -24.16
N LYS A 2 -12.14 -13.53 -23.20
CA LYS A 2 -11.90 -14.39 -22.01
C LYS A 2 -13.17 -14.86 -21.27
N THR A 3 -14.14 -13.96 -21.06
CA THR A 3 -15.43 -14.29 -20.42
C THR A 3 -16.29 -15.26 -21.23
N GLU A 4 -16.23 -15.18 -22.55
CA GLU A 4 -17.05 -16.02 -23.45
C GLU A 4 -16.43 -17.41 -23.61
N ALA A 5 -15.11 -17.49 -23.78
CA ALA A 5 -14.32 -18.73 -23.70
C ALA A 5 -14.58 -19.49 -22.40
N MET A 6 -14.62 -18.77 -21.28
CA MET A 6 -14.90 -19.37 -19.96
C MET A 6 -16.33 -19.91 -19.86
N LYS A 7 -17.33 -19.22 -20.45
CA LYS A 7 -18.70 -19.73 -20.52
C LYS A 7 -18.77 -21.03 -21.32
N VAL A 8 -18.08 -21.12 -22.45
CA VAL A 8 -18.03 -22.35 -23.26
C VAL A 8 -17.43 -23.49 -22.44
N LEU A 9 -16.23 -23.33 -21.89
CA LEU A 9 -15.59 -24.41 -21.13
C LEU A 9 -16.42 -24.83 -19.92
N ASN A 10 -17.07 -23.87 -19.25
CA ASN A 10 -17.99 -24.19 -18.16
C ASN A 10 -19.21 -24.97 -18.68
N LYS A 11 -19.81 -24.57 -19.81
CA LYS A 11 -20.94 -25.29 -20.42
C LYS A 11 -20.54 -26.71 -20.84
N ALA A 12 -19.39 -26.88 -21.47
CA ALA A 12 -18.86 -28.19 -21.86
C ALA A 12 -18.58 -29.08 -20.62
N ASN A 13 -18.02 -28.50 -19.56
CA ASN A 13 -17.86 -29.19 -18.29
C ASN A 13 -19.19 -29.52 -17.61
N ASP A 14 -20.20 -28.66 -17.75
CA ASP A 14 -21.54 -28.87 -17.18
C ASP A 14 -22.26 -30.02 -17.89
N LEU A 15 -22.09 -30.18 -19.21
CA LEU A 15 -22.56 -31.37 -19.95
C LEU A 15 -21.98 -32.67 -19.36
N LEU A 16 -20.70 -32.64 -18.99
CA LEU A 16 -20.04 -33.79 -18.39
C LEU A 16 -20.42 -34.04 -16.92
N ARG A 17 -21.09 -33.10 -16.22
CA ARG A 17 -21.48 -33.31 -14.80
C ARG A 17 -22.50 -34.44 -14.64
N GLU A 18 -23.26 -34.72 -15.68
CA GLU A 18 -24.24 -35.80 -15.69
C GLU A 18 -23.59 -37.18 -15.95
N SER A 19 -22.31 -37.20 -16.34
CA SER A 19 -21.53 -38.43 -16.52
C SER A 19 -21.02 -39.01 -15.19
N PRO A 20 -20.70 -40.32 -15.11
CA PRO A 20 -20.15 -40.95 -13.89
C PRO A 20 -18.70 -40.55 -13.58
N LEU A 21 -18.08 -39.70 -14.40
CA LEU A 21 -16.67 -39.33 -14.28
C LEU A 21 -16.41 -38.42 -13.09
N SER A 22 -15.28 -38.64 -12.42
CA SER A 22 -14.77 -37.74 -11.39
C SER A 22 -14.51 -36.35 -11.97
N ARG A 23 -14.43 -35.36 -11.07
CA ARG A 23 -14.17 -33.97 -11.47
C ARG A 23 -12.88 -33.83 -12.28
N LEU A 24 -11.85 -34.57 -11.90
CA LEU A 24 -10.56 -34.54 -12.57
C LEU A 24 -10.62 -35.15 -13.97
N GLU A 25 -11.24 -36.32 -14.10
CA GLU A 25 -11.38 -37.03 -15.38
C GLU A 25 -12.12 -36.16 -16.41
N ARG A 26 -13.15 -35.43 -15.98
CA ARG A 26 -13.85 -34.46 -16.85
C ARG A 26 -12.93 -33.37 -17.37
N TYR A 27 -12.05 -32.82 -16.51
CA TYR A 27 -11.08 -31.82 -16.95
C TYR A 27 -10.04 -32.42 -17.89
N LYS A 28 -9.55 -33.63 -17.63
CA LYS A 28 -8.61 -34.31 -18.53
C LYS A 28 -9.22 -34.51 -19.92
N LEU A 29 -10.49 -34.94 -20.03
CA LEU A 29 -11.17 -35.08 -21.32
C LEU A 29 -11.27 -33.76 -22.09
N LEU A 30 -11.74 -32.70 -21.45
CA LEU A 30 -11.89 -31.38 -22.08
C LEU A 30 -10.56 -30.85 -22.58
N ILE A 31 -9.53 -30.91 -21.73
CA ILE A 31 -8.20 -30.42 -22.04
C ILE A 31 -7.54 -31.24 -23.15
N SER A 32 -7.74 -32.56 -23.15
CA SER A 32 -7.22 -33.45 -24.19
C SER A 32 -7.80 -33.12 -25.56
N LEU A 33 -9.10 -32.83 -25.63
CA LEU A 33 -9.74 -32.40 -26.88
C LEU A 33 -9.25 -31.01 -27.34
N ILE A 34 -9.05 -30.08 -26.42
CA ILE A 34 -8.45 -28.77 -26.74
C ILE A 34 -7.01 -28.95 -27.23
N THR A 35 -6.24 -29.82 -26.59
CA THR A 35 -4.85 -30.13 -26.95
C THR A 35 -4.79 -30.78 -28.33
N TYR A 36 -5.69 -31.72 -28.63
CA TYR A 36 -5.78 -32.35 -29.94
C TYR A 36 -6.14 -31.33 -31.03
N HIS A 37 -7.14 -30.47 -30.77
CA HIS A 37 -7.48 -29.39 -31.71
C HIS A 37 -6.28 -28.45 -31.91
N HIS A 38 -5.58 -28.07 -30.85
CA HIS A 38 -4.37 -27.23 -30.91
C HIS A 38 -3.24 -27.85 -31.73
N ILE A 39 -2.93 -29.13 -31.51
CA ILE A 39 -1.96 -29.86 -32.33
C ILE A 39 -2.38 -29.87 -33.80
N SER A 40 -3.66 -30.11 -34.08
CA SER A 40 -4.18 -30.12 -35.45
C SER A 40 -4.13 -28.75 -36.11
N TYR A 41 -4.41 -27.68 -35.39
CA TYR A 41 -4.35 -26.31 -35.89
C TYR A 41 -2.89 -25.90 -36.17
N HIS A 42 -1.99 -26.17 -35.22
CA HIS A 42 -0.57 -25.87 -35.36
C HIS A 42 0.06 -26.63 -36.53
N GLN A 43 -0.26 -27.92 -36.69
CA GLN A 43 0.17 -28.71 -37.85
C GLN A 43 -0.33 -28.09 -39.16
N TYR A 44 -1.60 -27.71 -39.22
CA TYR A 44 -2.17 -27.04 -40.40
C TYR A 44 -1.43 -25.75 -40.74
N CYS A 45 -1.08 -24.93 -39.74
CA CYS A 45 -0.29 -23.72 -39.95
C CYS A 45 1.09 -24.02 -40.55
N ILE A 46 1.77 -25.07 -40.07
CA ILE A 46 3.07 -25.50 -40.60
C ILE A 46 2.95 -25.98 -42.05
N GLU A 47 1.98 -26.83 -42.36
CA GLU A 47 1.77 -27.40 -43.70
C GLU A 47 1.43 -26.34 -44.75
N ASN A 48 0.78 -25.25 -44.33
CA ASN A 48 0.40 -24.13 -45.21
C ASN A 48 1.44 -23.00 -45.22
N GLY A 49 2.59 -23.16 -44.55
CA GLY A 49 3.64 -22.13 -44.47
C GLY A 49 3.21 -20.85 -43.74
N ILE A 50 2.23 -20.97 -42.83
CA ILE A 50 1.78 -19.87 -41.96
C ILE A 50 2.71 -19.75 -40.74
N ASP A 51 3.27 -20.87 -40.28
CA ASP A 51 4.26 -20.94 -39.18
C ASP A 51 5.43 -21.86 -39.59
N ASP A 52 6.65 -21.37 -39.47
CA ASP A 52 7.88 -22.12 -39.81
C ASP A 52 8.52 -22.81 -38.59
N SER A 53 7.83 -22.84 -37.44
CA SER A 53 8.32 -23.41 -36.19
C SER A 53 8.52 -24.93 -36.27
N SER A 54 9.66 -25.41 -35.78
CA SER A 54 9.90 -26.85 -35.60
C SER A 54 9.17 -27.37 -34.36
N VAL A 55 8.37 -28.42 -34.54
CA VAL A 55 7.63 -29.09 -33.47
C VAL A 55 8.14 -30.52 -33.24
N PRO A 56 8.06 -31.04 -32.00
CA PRO A 56 8.53 -32.40 -31.67
C PRO A 56 7.47 -33.49 -31.93
N TYR A 57 6.47 -33.20 -32.77
CA TYR A 57 5.38 -34.11 -33.09
C TYR A 57 4.94 -33.97 -34.56
N PHE A 58 4.29 -35.00 -35.06
CA PHE A 58 3.71 -35.09 -36.39
C PHE A 58 2.26 -35.58 -36.29
N LEU A 59 1.35 -34.97 -37.05
CA LEU A 59 -0.04 -35.39 -37.13
C LEU A 59 -0.37 -35.84 -38.57
N PRO A 60 -0.77 -37.11 -38.78
CA PRO A 60 -1.21 -37.57 -40.10
C PRO A 60 -2.41 -36.78 -40.63
N GLU A 61 -2.49 -36.61 -41.96
CA GLU A 61 -3.53 -35.79 -42.61
C GLU A 61 -4.96 -36.26 -42.25
N HIS A 62 -5.23 -37.58 -42.24
CA HIS A 62 -6.55 -38.09 -41.86
C HIS A 62 -6.87 -37.90 -40.37
N CYS A 63 -5.86 -37.66 -39.53
CA CYS A 63 -6.00 -37.36 -38.12
C CYS A 63 -6.21 -35.87 -37.81
N HIS A 64 -6.35 -34.97 -38.80
CA HIS A 64 -6.73 -33.58 -38.50
C HIS A 64 -8.10 -33.51 -37.79
N PHE A 65 -8.21 -32.60 -36.82
CA PHE A 65 -9.42 -32.43 -36.01
C PHE A 65 -10.65 -32.07 -36.87
N ASN A 66 -10.46 -31.32 -37.96
CA ASN A 66 -11.53 -31.01 -38.91
C ASN A 66 -12.10 -32.26 -39.61
N ASN A 67 -11.27 -33.27 -39.87
CA ASN A 67 -11.72 -34.54 -40.45
C ASN A 67 -12.56 -35.33 -39.44
N LEU A 68 -12.24 -35.24 -38.15
CA LEU A 68 -13.08 -35.80 -37.09
C LEU A 68 -14.44 -35.09 -36.99
N VAL A 69 -14.46 -33.76 -37.07
CA VAL A 69 -15.71 -32.97 -36.99
C VAL A 69 -16.64 -33.25 -38.17
N ASN A 70 -16.08 -33.53 -39.34
CA ASN A 70 -16.83 -33.87 -40.57
C ASN A 70 -17.24 -35.35 -40.66
N SER A 71 -16.85 -36.19 -39.68
CA SER A 71 -17.20 -37.61 -39.66
C SER A 71 -18.68 -37.87 -39.36
N ASP A 72 -19.16 -39.08 -39.69
CA ASP A 72 -20.50 -39.49 -39.29
C ASP A 72 -20.60 -39.62 -37.77
N ARG A 73 -21.68 -39.07 -37.20
CA ARG A 73 -21.90 -39.00 -35.74
C ARG A 73 -21.91 -40.38 -35.07
N HIS A 74 -22.31 -41.43 -35.78
CA HIS A 74 -22.32 -42.79 -35.24
C HIS A 74 -20.93 -43.43 -35.20
N SER A 75 -19.98 -42.94 -36.00
CA SER A 75 -18.60 -43.42 -36.07
C SER A 75 -17.57 -42.50 -35.41
N LEU A 76 -17.98 -41.31 -34.96
CA LEU A 76 -17.10 -40.27 -34.43
C LEU A 76 -16.29 -40.76 -33.23
N LYS A 77 -16.90 -41.59 -32.37
CA LYS A 77 -16.22 -42.12 -31.18
C LYS A 77 -15.09 -43.07 -31.56
N GLU A 78 -15.38 -44.02 -32.45
CA GLU A 78 -14.42 -44.99 -32.95
C GLU A 78 -13.27 -44.28 -33.69
N GLN A 79 -13.60 -43.28 -34.52
CA GLN A 79 -12.60 -42.49 -35.25
C GLN A 79 -11.74 -41.64 -34.31
N LEU A 80 -12.33 -40.98 -33.31
CA LEU A 80 -11.54 -40.24 -32.31
C LEU A 80 -10.55 -41.17 -31.62
N ILE A 81 -11.02 -42.32 -31.12
CA ILE A 81 -10.15 -43.27 -30.41
C ILE A 81 -9.04 -43.78 -31.33
N SER A 82 -9.36 -44.13 -32.58
CA SER A 82 -8.38 -44.57 -33.58
C SER A 82 -7.32 -43.49 -33.83
N ASN A 83 -7.75 -42.24 -34.06
CA ASN A 83 -6.85 -41.11 -34.28
C ASN A 83 -5.94 -40.90 -33.07
N LEU A 84 -6.47 -40.90 -31.85
CA LEU A 84 -5.66 -40.69 -30.65
C LEU A 84 -4.61 -41.80 -30.45
N VAL A 85 -4.97 -43.06 -30.71
CA VAL A 85 -4.02 -44.19 -30.64
C VAL A 85 -2.90 -44.02 -31.66
N GLU A 86 -3.24 -43.69 -32.90
CA GLU A 86 -2.28 -43.48 -33.98
C GLU A 86 -1.35 -42.29 -33.68
N ILE A 87 -1.91 -41.17 -33.21
CA ILE A 87 -1.15 -39.98 -32.81
C ILE A 87 -0.15 -40.33 -31.71
N GLU A 88 -0.53 -41.05 -30.66
CA GLU A 88 0.44 -41.42 -29.61
C GLU A 88 1.48 -42.43 -30.08
N ALA A 89 1.12 -43.36 -30.97
CA ALA A 89 2.02 -44.38 -31.49
C ALA A 89 3.11 -43.80 -32.41
N GLU A 90 2.77 -42.80 -33.22
CA GLU A 90 3.71 -42.12 -34.11
C GLU A 90 4.59 -41.09 -33.37
N ASN A 91 4.26 -40.75 -32.12
CA ASN A 91 4.89 -39.63 -31.39
C ASN A 91 5.26 -39.98 -29.94
N ASP A 92 6.54 -40.26 -29.70
CA ASP A 92 7.07 -40.45 -28.33
C ASP A 92 6.75 -39.25 -27.41
N PHE A 93 6.81 -38.03 -27.95
CA PHE A 93 6.51 -36.80 -27.21
C PHE A 93 5.03 -36.66 -26.83
N LEU A 94 4.10 -37.31 -27.54
CA LEU A 94 2.66 -37.28 -27.24
C LEU A 94 2.16 -38.51 -26.48
N ASN A 95 3.02 -39.51 -26.27
CA ASN A 95 2.66 -40.73 -25.55
C ASN A 95 2.11 -40.42 -24.15
N GLY A 96 0.91 -40.91 -23.85
CA GLY A 96 0.20 -40.72 -22.58
C GLY A 96 -0.39 -39.33 -22.36
N ILE A 97 -0.46 -38.48 -23.39
CA ILE A 97 -1.15 -37.18 -23.34
C ILE A 97 -2.66 -37.36 -23.39
N PHE A 98 -3.16 -38.33 -24.13
CA PHE A 98 -4.59 -38.54 -24.33
C PHE A 98 -5.11 -39.67 -23.42
N PRO A 99 -6.12 -39.41 -22.57
CA PRO A 99 -6.71 -40.43 -21.72
C PRO A 99 -7.68 -41.30 -22.54
N ILE A 100 -7.15 -42.12 -23.45
CA ILE A 100 -7.91 -42.92 -24.43
C ILE A 100 -8.96 -43.80 -23.74
N SER A 101 -8.63 -44.38 -22.59
CA SER A 101 -9.57 -45.18 -21.78
C SER A 101 -10.79 -44.38 -21.31
N LEU A 102 -10.64 -43.10 -20.96
CA LEU A 102 -11.76 -42.26 -20.55
C LEU A 102 -12.71 -41.99 -21.74
N PHE A 103 -12.17 -41.79 -22.95
CA PHE A 103 -12.99 -41.63 -24.16
C PHE A 103 -13.73 -42.92 -24.53
N GLN A 104 -13.13 -44.09 -24.33
CA GLN A 104 -13.77 -45.40 -24.56
C GLN A 104 -15.01 -45.60 -23.69
N HIS A 105 -14.99 -45.13 -22.43
CA HIS A 105 -16.08 -45.31 -21.49
C HIS A 105 -17.14 -44.19 -21.51
N LEU A 106 -16.88 -43.08 -22.21
CA LEU A 106 -17.85 -41.98 -22.33
C LEU A 106 -18.97 -42.33 -23.31
N ASP A 107 -20.21 -41.97 -23.00
CA ASP A 107 -21.33 -42.14 -23.92
C ASP A 107 -21.15 -41.29 -25.19
N SER A 108 -21.48 -41.86 -26.35
CA SER A 108 -21.29 -41.23 -27.66
C SER A 108 -22.04 -39.90 -27.78
N TYR A 109 -23.20 -39.75 -27.13
CA TYR A 109 -23.95 -38.49 -27.11
C TYR A 109 -23.12 -37.34 -26.52
N TYR A 110 -22.57 -37.55 -25.32
CA TYR A 110 -21.73 -36.53 -24.68
C TYR A 110 -20.47 -36.24 -25.49
N LEU A 111 -19.88 -37.26 -26.10
CA LEU A 111 -18.67 -37.09 -26.89
C LEU A 111 -18.88 -36.21 -28.13
N VAL A 112 -19.95 -36.45 -28.89
CA VAL A 112 -20.30 -35.65 -30.07
C VAL A 112 -20.53 -34.19 -29.67
N GLU A 113 -21.34 -33.95 -28.64
CA GLU A 113 -21.61 -32.58 -28.15
C GLU A 113 -20.33 -31.87 -27.69
N LEU A 114 -19.40 -32.58 -27.05
CA LEU A 114 -18.13 -32.03 -26.60
C LEU A 114 -17.21 -31.65 -27.76
N VAL A 115 -17.02 -32.57 -28.72
CA VAL A 115 -16.18 -32.32 -29.90
C VAL A 115 -16.70 -31.11 -30.68
N MET A 116 -18.01 -31.04 -30.92
CA MET A 116 -18.63 -29.90 -31.59
C MET A 116 -18.48 -28.61 -30.78
N SER A 117 -18.74 -28.65 -29.47
CA SER A 117 -18.62 -27.48 -28.58
C SER A 117 -17.20 -26.93 -28.56
N ILE A 118 -16.19 -27.80 -28.54
CA ILE A 118 -14.78 -27.39 -28.56
C ILE A 118 -14.43 -26.82 -29.92
N HIS A 119 -14.78 -27.49 -31.02
CA HIS A 119 -14.50 -27.02 -32.38
C HIS A 119 -14.99 -25.59 -32.62
N TYR A 120 -16.28 -25.32 -32.39
CA TYR A 120 -16.87 -23.99 -32.62
C TYR A 120 -16.36 -22.90 -31.70
N SER A 121 -15.70 -23.28 -30.61
CA SER A 121 -15.17 -22.36 -29.62
C SER A 121 -13.68 -22.15 -29.74
N TYR A 122 -12.98 -23.09 -30.38
CA TYR A 122 -11.53 -23.05 -30.58
C TYR A 122 -11.14 -21.85 -31.43
N ASP A 123 -11.83 -21.57 -32.54
CA ASP A 123 -11.56 -20.38 -33.36
C ASP A 123 -11.72 -19.06 -32.57
N ARG A 124 -12.58 -19.04 -31.55
CA ARG A 124 -12.73 -17.88 -30.64
C ARG A 124 -11.65 -17.84 -29.55
N LEU A 125 -11.02 -18.97 -29.26
CA LEU A 125 -9.90 -19.11 -28.33
C LEU A 125 -8.57 -18.72 -28.97
N THR A 126 -8.42 -18.88 -30.29
CA THR A 126 -7.15 -18.68 -31.03
C THR A 126 -7.02 -17.34 -31.73
N SER A 127 -8.13 -16.69 -32.13
CA SER A 127 -8.12 -15.51 -33.02
C SER A 127 -7.30 -14.29 -32.57
N ASP A 128 -6.83 -14.24 -31.31
CA ASP A 128 -5.90 -13.21 -30.79
C ASP A 128 -4.82 -13.79 -29.83
N CYS A 129 -4.72 -15.13 -29.68
CA CYS A 129 -4.32 -15.74 -28.41
C CYS A 129 -3.51 -17.05 -28.48
N ASP A 130 -2.88 -17.44 -29.60
CA ASP A 130 -2.19 -18.76 -29.67
C ASP A 130 -1.16 -19.00 -28.56
N THR A 131 -0.49 -17.96 -28.05
CA THR A 131 0.42 -18.06 -26.88
C THR A 131 -0.28 -17.93 -25.51
N GLN A 132 -1.56 -17.56 -25.49
CA GLN A 132 -2.35 -17.30 -24.28
C GLN A 132 -3.29 -18.46 -23.90
N ILE A 133 -3.52 -19.47 -24.76
CA ILE A 133 -4.41 -20.60 -24.45
C ILE A 133 -3.91 -21.38 -23.23
N GLY A 134 -2.60 -21.66 -23.15
CA GLY A 134 -1.99 -22.28 -21.97
C GLY A 134 -2.20 -21.45 -20.69
N ALA A 135 -2.03 -20.12 -20.78
CA ALA A 135 -2.25 -19.20 -19.65
C ALA A 135 -3.72 -19.20 -19.20
N PHE A 136 -4.63 -19.09 -20.15
CA PHE A 136 -6.07 -19.14 -19.92
C PHE A 136 -6.50 -20.45 -19.28
N LEU A 137 -5.98 -21.60 -19.76
CA LEU A 137 -6.32 -22.90 -19.19
C LEU A 137 -5.79 -23.05 -17.76
N GLN A 138 -4.60 -22.54 -17.44
CA GLN A 138 -4.14 -22.51 -16.05
C GLN A 138 -5.04 -21.67 -15.14
N GLU A 139 -5.43 -20.48 -15.57
CA GLU A 139 -6.34 -19.62 -14.80
C GLU A 139 -7.72 -20.27 -14.64
N TRP A 140 -8.21 -20.97 -15.67
CA TRP A 140 -9.46 -21.70 -15.61
C TRP A 140 -9.37 -22.89 -14.65
N LEU A 141 -8.26 -23.62 -14.63
CA LEU A 141 -8.05 -24.77 -13.76
C LEU A 141 -7.76 -24.40 -12.30
N SER A 142 -7.01 -23.33 -12.05
CA SER A 142 -6.52 -22.94 -10.73
C SER A 142 -7.60 -22.93 -9.63
N PRO A 143 -8.79 -22.30 -9.81
CA PRO A 143 -9.84 -22.34 -8.78
C PRO A 143 -10.64 -23.66 -8.76
N ARG A 144 -10.41 -24.55 -9.73
CA ARG A 144 -11.27 -25.72 -9.99
C ARG A 144 -10.63 -27.04 -9.59
N VAL A 145 -9.31 -27.13 -9.59
CA VAL A 145 -8.63 -28.31 -9.09
C VAL A 145 -7.71 -27.88 -7.97
N GLY A 146 -8.26 -27.85 -6.75
CA GLY A 146 -7.45 -27.73 -5.55
C GLY A 146 -6.63 -29.01 -5.44
N ASN A 147 -5.41 -28.98 -6.00
CA ASN A 147 -4.28 -29.92 -5.88
C ASN A 147 -3.35 -29.94 -7.12
N PHE A 148 -3.61 -29.19 -8.20
CA PHE A 148 -2.63 -29.06 -9.30
C PHE A 148 -1.63 -27.94 -9.03
N GLY A 149 -0.64 -28.27 -8.20
CA GLY A 149 0.46 -27.40 -7.88
C GLY A 149 0.16 -26.32 -6.87
N SER A 150 1.23 -25.63 -6.50
CA SER A 150 1.16 -24.54 -5.55
C SER A 150 0.41 -23.35 -6.17
N ASP A 151 -0.47 -22.72 -5.37
CA ASP A 151 -1.29 -21.57 -5.77
C ASP A 151 -0.47 -20.28 -5.94
N LEU A 152 0.71 -20.36 -6.56
CA LEU A 152 1.61 -19.25 -6.77
C LEU A 152 0.96 -18.22 -7.70
N PRO A 153 0.73 -16.98 -7.23
CA PRO A 153 0.25 -15.92 -8.11
C PRO A 153 1.28 -15.61 -9.19
N ILE A 154 0.79 -15.29 -10.38
CA ILE A 154 1.63 -15.02 -11.54
C ILE A 154 2.60 -13.85 -11.31
N GLN A 155 2.18 -12.86 -10.52
CA GLN A 155 2.98 -11.69 -10.16
C GLN A 155 4.16 -12.06 -9.24
N VAL A 156 4.00 -13.08 -8.39
CA VAL A 156 5.10 -13.57 -7.54
C VAL A 156 6.07 -14.40 -8.38
N ALA A 157 5.58 -15.23 -9.30
CA ALA A 157 6.40 -15.94 -10.27
C ALA A 157 7.24 -14.96 -11.11
N GLU A 158 6.63 -13.91 -11.64
CA GLU A 158 7.32 -12.86 -12.38
C GLU A 158 8.41 -12.18 -11.53
N LEU A 159 8.09 -11.78 -10.29
CA LEU A 159 9.06 -11.19 -9.37
C LEU A 159 10.27 -12.13 -9.13
N MET A 160 10.03 -13.42 -8.90
CA MET A 160 11.10 -14.40 -8.69
C MET A 160 12.02 -14.53 -9.92
N LEU A 161 11.46 -14.53 -11.13
CA LEU A 161 12.24 -14.62 -12.37
C LEU A 161 13.03 -13.33 -12.65
N LEU A 162 12.45 -12.16 -12.39
CA LEU A 162 13.16 -10.89 -12.48
C LEU A 162 14.32 -10.82 -11.47
N LEU A 163 14.11 -11.29 -10.24
CA LEU A 163 15.17 -11.38 -9.21
C LEU A 163 16.26 -12.39 -9.60
N LEU A 164 15.92 -13.46 -10.31
CA LEU A 164 16.89 -14.44 -10.79
C LEU A 164 17.86 -13.84 -11.83
N GLY A 165 17.45 -12.75 -12.50
CA GLY A 165 18.27 -12.01 -13.45
C GLY A 165 18.60 -12.85 -14.68
N LEU A 166 17.57 -13.29 -15.38
CA LEU A 166 17.68 -14.16 -16.56
C LEU A 166 18.09 -13.38 -17.79
N THR A 167 19.01 -13.94 -18.56
CA THR A 167 19.28 -13.56 -19.94
C THR A 167 18.52 -14.46 -20.92
N LYS A 168 18.45 -14.05 -22.19
CA LYS A 168 17.59 -14.68 -23.20
C LYS A 168 17.78 -16.21 -23.34
N ASN A 169 19.00 -16.73 -23.21
CA ASN A 169 19.35 -18.12 -23.53
C ASN A 169 19.93 -18.90 -22.35
N GLU A 170 19.76 -18.44 -21.11
CA GLU A 170 20.26 -19.16 -19.93
C GLU A 170 19.32 -20.28 -19.51
N ASP A 171 19.86 -21.47 -19.25
CA ASP A 171 19.08 -22.61 -18.76
C ASP A 171 18.62 -22.42 -17.31
N ILE A 172 17.41 -22.89 -17.00
CA ILE A 172 16.77 -22.80 -15.67
C ILE A 172 16.36 -24.17 -15.16
N TYR A 173 16.56 -24.42 -13.87
CA TYR A 173 16.06 -25.61 -13.20
C TYR A 173 15.06 -25.31 -12.08
N ASP A 174 13.99 -26.09 -11.99
CA ASP A 174 13.07 -26.15 -10.84
C ASP A 174 12.88 -27.60 -10.38
N PRO A 175 13.45 -28.01 -9.22
CA PRO A 175 13.30 -29.37 -8.67
C PRO A 175 11.89 -29.67 -8.14
N SER A 176 11.00 -28.68 -8.09
CA SER A 176 9.61 -28.79 -7.64
C SER A 176 8.66 -28.19 -8.66
N PHE A 177 8.88 -28.52 -9.93
CA PHE A 177 8.25 -27.89 -11.11
C PHE A 177 6.73 -27.89 -11.07
N SER A 178 6.14 -28.92 -10.43
CA SER A 178 4.70 -29.14 -10.41
C SER A 178 4.13 -29.08 -11.84
N VAL A 179 3.11 -28.28 -12.11
CA VAL A 179 2.54 -28.09 -13.47
C VAL A 179 3.29 -27.04 -14.30
N GLY A 180 4.39 -26.47 -13.80
CA GLY A 180 5.24 -25.53 -14.54
C GLY A 180 4.69 -24.10 -14.67
N ARG A 181 3.76 -23.66 -13.80
CA ARG A 181 3.09 -22.33 -13.87
C ARG A 181 4.07 -21.17 -13.97
N MET A 182 5.17 -21.24 -13.23
CA MET A 182 6.18 -20.19 -13.17
C MET A 182 6.99 -20.07 -14.46
N LEU A 183 7.28 -21.20 -15.14
CA LEU A 183 8.31 -21.27 -16.18
C LEU A 183 7.78 -21.56 -17.59
N ILE A 184 6.59 -22.13 -17.73
CA ILE A 184 6.04 -22.46 -19.06
C ILE A 184 5.51 -21.21 -19.78
N ILE A 185 5.00 -20.23 -19.04
CA ILE A 185 4.27 -19.06 -19.55
C ILE A 185 4.99 -17.68 -19.45
N PRO A 186 6.32 -17.56 -19.23
CA PRO A 186 7.00 -16.26 -19.29
C PRO A 186 6.77 -15.47 -20.59
N LYS A 187 6.44 -16.13 -21.70
CA LYS A 187 6.05 -15.46 -22.96
C LYS A 187 4.84 -14.52 -22.83
N SER A 188 4.00 -14.68 -21.80
CA SER A 188 2.91 -13.73 -21.51
C SER A 188 3.33 -12.52 -20.65
N PHE A 189 4.58 -12.46 -20.20
CA PHE A 189 5.09 -11.31 -19.45
C PHE A 189 5.57 -10.23 -20.39
N ASP A 190 5.31 -8.98 -20.02
CA ASP A 190 5.77 -7.83 -20.79
C ASP A 190 7.29 -7.62 -20.61
N GLY A 191 8.01 -7.47 -21.72
CA GLY A 191 9.44 -7.10 -21.74
C GLY A 191 10.39 -8.29 -21.87
N THR A 192 11.54 -8.24 -21.19
CA THR A 192 12.67 -9.17 -21.38
C THR A 192 12.34 -10.63 -21.07
N LEU A 193 11.41 -10.90 -20.16
CA LEU A 193 10.96 -12.27 -19.85
C LEU A 193 10.08 -12.86 -20.96
N GLY A 194 9.34 -12.03 -21.69
CA GLY A 194 8.54 -12.45 -22.85
C GLY A 194 9.39 -12.98 -24.01
N GLU A 195 10.65 -12.53 -24.08
CA GLU A 195 11.62 -12.92 -25.11
C GLU A 195 12.51 -14.12 -24.73
N TYR A 196 12.33 -14.69 -23.53
CA TYR A 196 13.17 -15.78 -23.03
C TYR A 196 13.06 -17.04 -23.89
N GLN A 197 14.20 -17.65 -24.20
CA GLN A 197 14.38 -18.80 -25.10
C GLN A 197 15.26 -19.91 -24.50
N GLY A 198 15.79 -19.73 -23.28
CA GLY A 198 16.63 -20.72 -22.60
C GLY A 198 15.90 -22.01 -22.26
N PHE A 199 16.64 -23.09 -22.01
CA PHE A 199 16.06 -24.41 -21.75
C PHE A 199 15.60 -24.55 -20.30
N ILE A 200 14.42 -25.11 -20.09
CA ILE A 200 13.82 -25.29 -18.76
C ILE A 200 13.90 -26.77 -18.37
N TYR A 201 14.40 -27.03 -17.17
CA TYR A 201 14.46 -28.37 -16.58
C TYR A 201 13.55 -28.41 -15.36
N GLY A 202 12.67 -29.39 -15.29
CA GLY A 202 11.66 -29.49 -14.25
C GLY A 202 11.47 -30.90 -13.73
N GLU A 203 11.25 -31.05 -12.43
CA GLU A 203 10.90 -32.34 -11.83
C GLU A 203 9.61 -32.25 -11.02
N THR A 204 8.72 -33.23 -11.19
CA THR A 204 7.54 -33.43 -10.32
C THR A 204 7.36 -34.91 -10.04
N LYS A 205 6.89 -35.24 -8.82
CA LYS A 205 6.59 -36.62 -8.42
C LYS A 205 5.15 -37.05 -8.68
N GLN A 206 4.27 -36.10 -8.97
CA GLN A 206 2.86 -36.39 -9.20
C GLN A 206 2.64 -36.62 -10.69
N LEU A 207 2.21 -37.84 -11.04
CA LEU A 207 1.89 -38.22 -12.43
C LEU A 207 0.90 -37.24 -13.08
N ASP A 208 -0.04 -36.80 -12.27
CA ASP A 208 -1.09 -35.88 -12.59
C ASP A 208 -0.51 -34.49 -12.93
N GLU A 209 0.38 -33.94 -12.10
CA GLU A 209 1.08 -32.68 -12.40
C GLU A 209 1.98 -32.77 -13.64
N PHE A 210 2.68 -33.91 -13.79
CA PHE A 210 3.53 -34.20 -14.95
C PHE A 210 2.74 -34.18 -16.26
N TRP A 211 1.57 -34.82 -16.26
CA TRP A 211 0.66 -34.79 -17.41
C TRP A 211 0.23 -33.35 -17.76
N PHE A 212 -0.17 -32.57 -16.76
CA PHE A 212 -0.57 -31.17 -16.97
C PHE A 212 0.59 -30.31 -17.48
N ALA A 213 1.81 -30.48 -16.95
CA ALA A 213 2.99 -29.79 -17.43
C ALA A 213 3.25 -30.03 -18.93
N ARG A 214 3.19 -31.29 -19.38
CA ARG A 214 3.38 -31.64 -20.80
C ARG A 214 2.28 -31.07 -21.69
N VAL A 215 1.04 -31.11 -21.24
CA VAL A 215 -0.08 -30.47 -21.95
C VAL A 215 0.14 -28.95 -22.07
N LEU A 216 0.60 -28.31 -21.00
CA LEU A 216 0.88 -26.87 -21.01
C LEU A 216 2.06 -26.51 -21.93
N MET A 217 3.08 -27.37 -22.03
CA MET A 217 4.16 -27.23 -23.02
C MET A 217 3.61 -27.19 -24.45
N ILE A 218 2.69 -28.11 -24.78
CA ILE A 218 2.03 -28.17 -26.09
C ILE A 218 1.20 -26.91 -26.34
N LEU A 219 0.33 -26.54 -25.41
CA LEU A 219 -0.60 -25.41 -25.57
C LEU A 219 0.06 -24.03 -25.53
N SER A 220 1.33 -23.95 -25.11
CA SER A 220 2.11 -22.71 -25.10
C SER A 220 3.12 -22.64 -26.23
N ASN A 221 3.19 -23.67 -27.09
CA ASN A 221 4.22 -23.85 -28.11
C ASN A 221 5.64 -23.61 -27.54
N ASN A 222 5.90 -24.18 -26.35
CA ASN A 222 7.17 -24.05 -25.66
C ASN A 222 7.76 -25.45 -25.41
N PHE A 223 8.61 -25.87 -26.35
CA PHE A 223 9.24 -27.19 -26.36
C PHE A 223 10.66 -27.20 -25.80
N ASN A 224 11.20 -26.05 -25.39
CA ASN A 224 12.50 -25.95 -24.71
C ASN A 224 12.38 -26.33 -23.22
N ILE A 225 11.66 -27.42 -22.94
CA ILE A 225 11.31 -27.84 -21.58
C ILE A 225 11.51 -29.36 -21.47
N ASP A 226 12.39 -29.81 -20.57
CA ASP A 226 12.54 -31.20 -20.14
C ASP A 226 11.95 -31.32 -18.73
N VAL A 227 10.71 -31.82 -18.67
CA VAL A 227 10.06 -32.18 -17.42
C VAL A 227 10.18 -33.69 -17.19
N ARG A 228 10.54 -34.12 -15.98
CA ARG A 228 10.68 -35.53 -15.62
C ARG A 228 9.81 -35.90 -14.42
N LEU A 229 9.28 -37.13 -14.43
CA LEU A 229 8.50 -37.70 -13.34
C LEU A 229 9.45 -38.37 -12.31
N GLY A 230 9.52 -37.82 -11.10
CA GLY A 230 10.38 -38.32 -10.02
C GLY A 230 10.23 -37.56 -8.70
N ASP A 231 10.58 -38.19 -7.59
CA ASP A 231 10.70 -37.50 -6.29
C ASP A 231 12.13 -36.99 -6.14
N ALA A 232 12.33 -35.68 -6.39
CA ALA A 232 13.63 -35.04 -6.38
C ALA A 232 14.43 -35.24 -5.08
N LEU A 233 13.75 -35.41 -3.93
CA LEU A 233 14.44 -35.67 -2.67
C LEU A 233 14.89 -37.13 -2.53
N LEU A 234 14.15 -38.08 -3.08
CA LEU A 234 14.45 -39.52 -3.00
C LEU A 234 15.29 -40.02 -4.18
N ASN A 235 14.78 -39.83 -5.39
CA ASN A 235 15.34 -40.32 -6.64
C ASN A 235 15.32 -39.19 -7.69
N PRO A 236 16.27 -38.24 -7.59
CA PRO A 236 16.34 -37.12 -8.53
C PRO A 236 16.62 -37.60 -9.95
N GLN A 237 15.91 -36.99 -10.91
CA GLN A 237 16.00 -37.39 -12.32
C GLN A 237 17.09 -36.65 -13.10
N PHE A 238 17.57 -35.51 -12.60
CA PHE A 238 18.66 -34.74 -13.20
C PHE A 238 19.99 -34.98 -12.48
N LYS A 239 20.68 -36.05 -12.89
CA LYS A 239 21.95 -36.53 -12.31
C LYS A 239 23.01 -36.79 -13.38
N GLU A 240 24.29 -36.63 -13.02
CA GLU A 240 25.43 -36.86 -13.94
C GLU A 240 25.92 -38.30 -13.92
N SER A 241 25.66 -39.01 -12.81
CA SER A 241 25.96 -40.44 -12.68
C SER A 241 24.76 -41.21 -12.12
N ASN A 242 24.92 -42.52 -11.92
CA ASN A 242 23.86 -43.33 -11.30
C ASN A 242 23.66 -43.02 -9.80
N SER A 243 24.55 -42.25 -9.18
CA SER A 243 24.42 -41.81 -7.79
C SER A 243 23.25 -40.84 -7.62
N TYR A 244 22.48 -41.01 -6.53
CA TYR A 244 21.41 -40.08 -6.18
C TYR A 244 21.93 -38.71 -5.71
N ASP A 245 23.21 -38.62 -5.37
CA ASP A 245 23.81 -37.40 -4.82
C ASP A 245 24.64 -36.59 -5.83
N ASP A 246 24.90 -37.17 -6.99
CA ASP A 246 25.68 -36.55 -8.06
C ASP A 246 24.75 -35.87 -9.07
N LEU A 247 24.21 -34.73 -8.65
CA LEU A 247 23.23 -33.96 -9.41
C LEU A 247 23.86 -33.21 -10.57
N LYS A 248 23.13 -33.12 -11.69
CA LYS A 248 23.43 -32.13 -12.74
C LYS A 248 23.36 -30.74 -12.12
N THR A 249 24.34 -29.90 -12.44
CA THR A 249 24.39 -28.54 -11.92
C THR A 249 23.83 -27.48 -12.88
N PHE A 250 23.25 -26.42 -12.32
CA PHE A 250 22.60 -25.34 -13.07
C PHE A 250 23.03 -23.98 -12.53
N ASN A 251 23.20 -22.99 -13.43
CA ASN A 251 23.54 -21.62 -13.05
C ASN A 251 22.34 -20.85 -12.49
N LYS A 252 21.13 -21.14 -12.94
CA LYS A 252 19.90 -20.49 -12.51
C LYS A 252 18.93 -21.53 -11.98
N ILE A 253 18.56 -21.40 -10.71
CA ILE A 253 17.54 -22.24 -10.09
C ILE A 253 16.45 -21.34 -9.54
N VAL A 254 15.20 -21.67 -9.83
CA VAL A 254 14.05 -21.01 -9.23
C VAL A 254 13.03 -22.05 -8.82
N SER A 255 12.44 -21.89 -7.64
CA SER A 255 11.66 -22.99 -7.08
C SER A 255 10.70 -22.53 -5.99
N PHE A 256 9.50 -23.08 -6.01
CA PHE A 256 8.53 -22.98 -4.92
C PHE A 256 8.20 -24.36 -4.36
N PRO A 257 9.08 -24.91 -3.49
CA PRO A 257 8.90 -26.26 -2.97
C PRO A 257 7.70 -26.34 -2.02
N PRO A 258 7.14 -27.55 -1.80
CA PRO A 258 6.10 -27.77 -0.80
C PRO A 258 6.51 -27.30 0.59
N ILE A 259 5.79 -26.33 1.14
CA ILE A 259 6.10 -25.70 2.42
C ILE A 259 5.57 -26.54 3.58
N ASN A 260 6.42 -26.77 4.59
CA ASN A 260 6.12 -27.49 5.83
C ASN A 260 5.65 -28.95 5.61
N GLN A 261 6.07 -29.57 4.51
CA GLN A 261 5.84 -31.00 4.26
C GLN A 261 6.67 -31.83 5.25
N LYS A 262 6.12 -32.94 5.75
CA LYS A 262 6.91 -33.94 6.48
C LYS A 262 8.02 -34.51 5.59
N PHE A 263 9.20 -34.74 6.16
CA PHE A 263 10.32 -35.31 5.42
C PHE A 263 10.27 -36.84 5.48
N PHE A 264 9.53 -37.43 4.54
CA PHE A 264 9.33 -38.88 4.49
C PHE A 264 10.62 -39.66 4.15
N ASN A 265 11.51 -39.08 3.36
CA ASN A 265 12.72 -39.73 2.84
C ASN A 265 13.95 -39.52 3.76
N HIS A 266 13.72 -39.23 5.04
CA HIS A 266 14.79 -38.87 5.98
C HIS A 266 15.76 -40.03 6.23
N GLU A 267 15.29 -41.27 6.24
CA GLU A 267 16.14 -42.43 6.51
C GLU A 267 17.09 -42.68 5.34
N GLU A 268 16.57 -42.68 4.11
CA GLU A 268 17.35 -42.81 2.88
C GLU A 268 18.37 -41.68 2.73
N TRP A 269 17.94 -40.43 3.03
CA TRP A 269 18.82 -39.27 2.99
C TRP A 269 19.98 -39.35 3.99
N SER A 270 19.77 -40.01 5.13
CA SER A 270 20.82 -40.13 6.16
C SER A 270 22.01 -41.01 5.73
N TYR A 271 21.85 -41.80 4.67
CA TYR A 271 22.93 -42.63 4.09
C TYR A 271 23.70 -41.90 2.97
N LEU A 272 23.32 -40.66 2.64
CA LEU A 272 24.06 -39.84 1.68
C LEU A 272 25.33 -39.27 2.31
N GLU A 273 26.42 -39.21 1.55
CA GLU A 273 27.72 -38.72 2.03
C GLU A 273 28.28 -37.56 1.20
N GLY A 274 27.48 -36.91 0.36
CA GLY A 274 27.99 -35.87 -0.55
C GLY A 274 27.32 -34.50 -0.43
N LYS A 275 27.05 -33.85 -1.57
CA LYS A 275 26.73 -32.42 -1.66
C LYS A 275 25.42 -32.07 -0.94
N ARG A 276 24.43 -32.95 -0.94
CA ARG A 276 23.12 -32.68 -0.30
C ARG A 276 23.15 -32.76 1.23
N THR A 277 24.21 -33.32 1.82
CA THR A 277 24.40 -33.42 3.28
C THR A 277 25.46 -32.47 3.82
N ALA A 278 26.08 -31.65 2.96
CA ALA A 278 27.25 -30.83 3.30
C ALA A 278 27.04 -29.82 4.45
N PHE A 279 25.81 -29.34 4.65
CA PHE A 279 25.48 -28.34 5.67
C PHE A 279 24.74 -28.91 6.88
N GLY A 280 24.55 -30.23 6.93
CA GLY A 280 23.86 -30.93 8.03
C GLY A 280 22.58 -31.63 7.61
N MET A 281 21.87 -32.17 8.60
CA MET A 281 20.71 -33.05 8.42
C MET A 281 19.39 -32.32 8.71
N PRO A 282 18.45 -32.23 7.75
CA PRO A 282 17.11 -31.68 7.98
C PRO A 282 16.30 -32.54 8.97
N PRO A 283 15.37 -31.96 9.75
CA PRO A 283 14.56 -32.73 10.69
C PRO A 283 13.49 -33.58 9.98
N LYS A 284 13.24 -34.81 10.49
CA LYS A 284 12.17 -35.71 9.98
C LYS A 284 10.78 -35.05 9.92
N SER A 285 10.52 -34.08 10.80
CA SER A 285 9.24 -33.37 10.85
C SER A 285 9.03 -32.35 9.72
N ASN A 286 10.08 -31.88 9.03
CA ASN A 286 9.97 -30.81 8.04
C ASN A 286 11.03 -30.90 6.93
N ALA A 287 10.58 -30.99 5.68
CA ALA A 287 11.42 -31.10 4.49
C ALA A 287 11.92 -29.76 3.92
N ASN A 288 11.57 -28.61 4.51
CA ASN A 288 11.95 -27.28 3.98
C ASN A 288 13.46 -27.15 3.72
N TYR A 289 14.30 -27.54 4.69
CA TYR A 289 15.76 -27.53 4.48
C TYR A 289 16.25 -28.67 3.58
N ALA A 290 15.53 -29.80 3.47
CA ALA A 290 15.90 -30.85 2.52
C ALA A 290 15.78 -30.34 1.07
N TRP A 291 14.73 -29.59 0.76
CA TRP A 291 14.57 -28.89 -0.52
C TRP A 291 15.68 -27.87 -0.76
N LEU A 292 15.99 -27.03 0.24
CA LEU A 292 17.06 -26.03 0.11
C LEU A 292 18.44 -26.67 -0.15
N LEU A 293 18.75 -27.76 0.55
CA LEU A 293 20.00 -28.49 0.37
C LEU A 293 20.07 -29.21 -0.99
N HIS A 294 18.96 -29.75 -1.47
CA HIS A 294 18.86 -30.29 -2.84
C HIS A 294 19.15 -29.21 -3.89
N GLN A 295 18.49 -28.04 -3.77
CA GLN A 295 18.70 -26.91 -4.66
C GLN A 295 20.16 -26.42 -4.62
N LEU A 296 20.77 -26.34 -3.44
CA LEU A 296 22.19 -25.95 -3.27
C LEU A 296 23.18 -26.94 -3.88
N ALA A 297 22.90 -28.23 -3.78
CA ALA A 297 23.71 -29.29 -4.39
C ALA A 297 23.64 -29.26 -5.92
N ALA A 298 22.46 -28.93 -6.47
CA ALA A 298 22.26 -28.71 -7.90
C ALA A 298 22.74 -27.33 -8.40
N LEU A 299 23.10 -26.41 -7.49
CA LEU A 299 23.53 -25.06 -7.88
C LEU A 299 25.01 -25.08 -8.31
N ALA A 300 25.29 -24.63 -9.52
CA ALA A 300 26.66 -24.50 -10.05
C ALA A 300 27.52 -23.53 -9.20
N PRO A 301 28.86 -23.58 -9.27
CA PRO A 301 29.75 -22.77 -8.41
C PRO A 301 29.52 -21.26 -8.45
N GLU A 302 29.09 -20.69 -9.59
CA GLU A 302 28.76 -19.27 -9.74
C GLU A 302 27.25 -19.03 -9.87
N GLY A 303 26.46 -20.03 -9.47
CA GLY A 303 25.02 -20.05 -9.68
C GLY A 303 24.24 -19.16 -8.70
N LYS A 304 23.03 -18.81 -9.13
CA LYS A 304 22.03 -18.06 -8.36
C LYS A 304 20.74 -18.87 -8.22
N LEU A 305 20.22 -18.90 -6.99
CA LEU A 305 18.99 -19.56 -6.59
C LEU A 305 18.00 -18.53 -6.04
N VAL A 306 16.77 -18.54 -6.53
CA VAL A 306 15.64 -17.78 -5.99
C VAL A 306 14.56 -18.75 -5.55
N THR A 307 14.27 -18.83 -4.26
CA THR A 307 13.28 -19.79 -3.74
C THR A 307 12.34 -19.19 -2.72
N LEU A 308 11.10 -19.66 -2.72
CA LEU A 308 10.12 -19.30 -1.71
C LEU A 308 10.28 -20.16 -0.46
N VAL A 309 10.35 -19.50 0.69
CA VAL A 309 10.45 -20.15 2.01
C VAL A 309 9.38 -19.59 2.94
N SER A 310 9.03 -20.34 3.98
CA SER A 310 8.20 -19.78 5.06
C SER A 310 9.02 -18.87 5.96
N SER A 311 8.39 -17.81 6.48
CA SER A 311 9.03 -16.93 7.48
C SER A 311 9.51 -17.72 8.71
N GLN A 312 8.86 -18.84 9.03
CA GLN A 312 9.24 -19.71 10.13
C GLN A 312 10.57 -20.43 9.89
N MET A 313 10.87 -20.85 8.65
CA MET A 313 12.14 -21.50 8.29
C MET A 313 13.34 -20.62 8.64
N LEU A 314 13.19 -19.29 8.49
CA LEU A 314 14.24 -18.29 8.71
C LEU A 314 14.61 -18.08 10.20
N VAL A 315 13.83 -18.64 11.13
CA VAL A 315 14.00 -18.42 12.59
C VAL A 315 13.99 -19.71 13.41
N THR A 316 13.74 -20.87 12.81
CA THR A 316 13.58 -22.10 13.59
C THR A 316 14.91 -22.55 14.20
N GLU A 317 14.83 -23.08 15.40
CA GLU A 317 15.96 -23.46 16.26
C GLU A 317 16.50 -24.89 15.94
N ARG A 318 17.49 -25.36 16.71
CA ARG A 318 18.04 -26.74 16.66
C ARG A 318 18.69 -27.10 15.31
N ALA A 319 18.31 -28.22 14.70
CA ALA A 319 18.94 -28.74 13.48
C ALA A 319 18.86 -27.73 12.32
N GLU A 320 17.73 -27.02 12.20
CA GLU A 320 17.54 -25.98 11.19
C GLU A 320 18.41 -24.75 11.45
N LEU A 321 18.63 -24.37 12.72
CA LEU A 321 19.59 -23.33 13.09
C LEU A 321 21.01 -23.72 12.69
N TYR A 322 21.42 -24.98 12.89
CA TYR A 322 22.76 -25.45 12.48
C TYR A 322 22.97 -25.28 10.98
N ILE A 323 22.04 -25.78 10.16
CA ILE A 323 22.10 -25.64 8.69
C ILE A 323 22.12 -24.16 8.31
N ARG A 324 21.20 -23.34 8.85
CA ARG A 324 21.14 -21.89 8.57
C ARG A 324 22.44 -21.18 8.93
N SER A 325 23.01 -21.49 10.09
CA SER A 325 24.27 -20.89 10.55
C SER A 325 25.44 -21.23 9.64
N ALA A 326 25.48 -22.45 9.09
CA ALA A 326 26.49 -22.86 8.13
C ALA A 326 26.32 -22.12 6.79
N LEU A 327 25.09 -22.03 6.26
CA LEU A 327 24.81 -21.29 5.02
C LEU A 327 25.16 -19.79 5.12
N ILE A 328 24.86 -19.17 6.26
CA ILE A 328 25.21 -17.77 6.53
C ILE A 328 26.73 -17.61 6.68
N SER A 329 27.40 -18.55 7.37
CA SER A 329 28.85 -18.48 7.58
C SER A 329 29.66 -18.65 6.29
N GLU A 330 29.15 -19.42 5.33
CA GLU A 330 29.67 -19.52 3.96
C GLU A 330 29.26 -18.34 3.06
N ASP A 331 28.65 -17.30 3.63
CA ASP A 331 28.24 -16.07 2.93
C ASP A 331 27.28 -16.30 1.75
N LEU A 332 26.50 -17.39 1.74
CA LEU A 332 25.69 -17.77 0.58
C LEU A 332 24.39 -16.96 0.44
N ILE A 333 23.86 -16.41 1.53
CA ILE A 333 22.60 -15.68 1.54
C ILE A 333 22.81 -14.25 1.05
N GLU A 334 22.28 -13.91 -0.11
CA GLU A 334 22.40 -12.59 -0.71
C GLU A 334 21.29 -11.65 -0.27
N SER A 335 20.04 -12.14 -0.27
CA SER A 335 18.88 -11.32 0.10
C SER A 335 17.73 -12.14 0.70
N VAL A 336 16.98 -11.50 1.59
CA VAL A 336 15.72 -12.01 2.16
C VAL A 336 14.64 -10.96 1.98
N ILE A 337 13.59 -11.30 1.24
CA ILE A 337 12.49 -10.36 0.90
C ILE A 337 11.20 -10.88 1.55
N SER A 338 10.62 -10.13 2.49
CA SER A 338 9.31 -10.48 3.04
C SER A 338 8.23 -10.22 2.00
N LEU A 339 7.27 -11.15 1.86
CA LEU A 339 6.11 -10.95 0.99
C LEU A 339 4.88 -10.55 1.80
N PRO A 340 3.90 -9.90 1.17
CA PRO A 340 2.59 -9.68 1.76
C PRO A 340 1.97 -10.97 2.33
N SER A 341 1.27 -10.84 3.46
CA SER A 341 0.50 -11.95 4.01
C SER A 341 -0.63 -12.33 3.06
N LYS A 342 -1.14 -13.57 3.14
CA LYS A 342 -2.27 -14.05 2.33
C LYS A 342 -2.05 -13.88 0.80
N ILE A 343 -0.81 -14.05 0.34
CA ILE A 343 -0.49 -14.04 -1.09
C ILE A 343 -0.92 -15.33 -1.79
N LEU A 344 -0.96 -16.44 -1.05
CA LEU A 344 -1.50 -17.71 -1.53
C LEU A 344 -3.01 -17.80 -1.29
N GLN A 345 -3.75 -18.39 -2.22
CA GLN A 345 -5.20 -18.59 -2.07
C GLN A 345 -5.54 -19.71 -1.06
N SER A 346 -4.76 -20.80 -1.05
CA SER A 346 -4.97 -21.96 -0.18
C SER A 346 -4.45 -21.81 1.25
N SER A 347 -3.63 -20.79 1.53
CA SER A 347 -2.88 -20.71 2.79
C SER A 347 -2.60 -19.26 3.21
N SER A 348 -2.64 -19.02 4.52
CA SER A 348 -2.25 -17.76 5.15
C SER A 348 -0.81 -17.78 5.68
N VAL A 349 0.03 -18.72 5.23
CA VAL A 349 1.45 -18.79 5.63
C VAL A 349 2.16 -17.53 5.13
N ASP A 350 2.88 -16.86 6.03
CA ASP A 350 3.76 -15.74 5.68
C ASP A 350 5.00 -16.28 4.94
N LEU A 351 5.19 -15.84 3.70
CA LEU A 351 6.29 -16.27 2.83
C LEU A 351 7.38 -15.20 2.70
N CYS A 352 8.58 -15.65 2.40
CA CYS A 352 9.71 -14.82 2.01
C CYS A 352 10.33 -15.39 0.72
N ILE A 353 10.91 -14.52 -0.10
CA ILE A 353 11.85 -14.93 -1.14
C ILE A 353 13.25 -14.95 -0.53
N LEU A 354 13.90 -16.11 -0.60
CA LEU A 354 15.29 -16.30 -0.23
C LEU A 354 16.13 -16.33 -1.51
N ILE A 355 17.13 -15.45 -1.58
CA ILE A 355 18.08 -15.40 -2.70
C ILE A 355 19.42 -15.90 -2.19
N ILE A 356 19.90 -16.97 -2.83
CA ILE A 356 21.24 -17.51 -2.64
C ILE A 356 22.04 -17.22 -3.89
N ASN A 357 23.22 -16.65 -3.73
CA ASN A 357 24.13 -16.38 -4.84
C ASN A 357 25.54 -16.80 -4.41
N LYS A 358 26.14 -17.75 -5.13
CA LYS A 358 27.53 -18.14 -4.84
C LYS A 358 28.53 -17.10 -5.35
N ASN A 359 28.12 -16.26 -6.29
CA ASN A 359 28.90 -15.16 -6.84
C ASN A 359 28.39 -13.77 -6.37
N LYS A 360 28.25 -13.58 -5.06
CA LYS A 360 27.85 -12.26 -4.52
C LYS A 360 28.86 -11.18 -4.88
N SER A 361 28.36 -10.04 -5.36
CA SER A 361 29.13 -8.80 -5.50
C SER A 361 29.47 -8.22 -4.11
N GLU A 362 28.47 -8.10 -3.25
CA GLU A 362 28.59 -7.58 -1.88
C GLU A 362 28.86 -8.72 -0.90
N LYS A 363 30.15 -9.00 -0.65
CA LYS A 363 30.61 -10.05 0.27
C LYS A 363 30.28 -9.72 1.72
N LEU A 364 30.02 -10.76 2.52
CA LEU A 364 29.76 -10.74 3.97
C LEU A 364 28.58 -9.84 4.39
N LYS A 365 27.66 -9.58 3.46
CA LYS A 365 26.46 -8.76 3.69
C LYS A 365 25.22 -9.46 3.13
N THR A 366 24.08 -9.23 3.75
CA THR A 366 22.78 -9.69 3.27
C THR A 366 21.81 -8.52 3.23
N LEU A 367 21.08 -8.38 2.12
CA LEU A 367 20.03 -7.39 1.96
C LEU A 367 18.71 -7.91 2.52
N PHE A 368 18.07 -7.14 3.38
CA PHE A 368 16.71 -7.40 3.87
C PHE A 368 15.76 -6.37 3.24
N ILE A 369 14.67 -6.83 2.65
CA ILE A 369 13.61 -5.98 2.08
C ILE A 369 12.28 -6.35 2.75
N ASP A 370 11.57 -5.37 3.32
CA ASP A 370 10.26 -5.57 3.92
C ASP A 370 9.12 -5.12 3.02
N ALA A 371 8.74 -5.98 2.06
CA ALA A 371 7.65 -5.75 1.12
C ALA A 371 6.30 -6.29 1.63
N LYS A 372 6.17 -6.58 2.92
CA LYS A 372 4.92 -7.10 3.54
C LYS A 372 3.70 -6.19 3.30
N TYR A 373 3.92 -4.90 3.09
CA TYR A 373 2.89 -3.89 2.89
C TYR A 373 2.67 -3.50 1.42
N ASP A 374 3.38 -4.16 0.49
CA ASP A 374 3.33 -3.86 -0.94
C ASP A 374 2.26 -4.72 -1.62
N TYR A 375 0.97 -4.46 -1.35
CA TYR A 375 -0.11 -5.22 -1.96
C TYR A 375 -1.39 -4.42 -2.20
N LEU A 376 -2.17 -4.84 -3.18
CA LEU A 376 -3.59 -4.51 -3.26
C LEU A 376 -4.38 -5.56 -2.49
N GLN A 377 -5.20 -5.08 -1.55
CA GLN A 377 -6.03 -5.95 -0.73
C GLN A 377 -7.13 -6.59 -1.58
N SER A 378 -7.22 -7.92 -1.55
CA SER A 378 -8.28 -8.67 -2.24
C SER A 378 -8.85 -9.78 -1.36
N ARG A 379 -10.11 -10.15 -1.64
CA ARG A 379 -10.86 -11.11 -0.82
C ARG A 379 -10.23 -12.51 -0.87
N ARG A 380 -9.68 -12.92 -2.02
CA ARG A 380 -9.12 -14.27 -2.23
C ARG A 380 -7.66 -14.33 -1.79
N ALA A 381 -6.79 -13.55 -2.42
CA ALA A 381 -5.38 -13.42 -2.08
C ALA A 381 -4.94 -11.97 -2.33
N ASN A 382 -3.95 -11.48 -1.58
CA ASN A 382 -3.35 -10.18 -1.81
C ASN A 382 -2.53 -10.19 -3.11
N GLU A 383 -2.57 -9.10 -3.85
CA GLU A 383 -1.99 -9.01 -5.20
C GLU A 383 -0.83 -8.01 -5.23
N LEU A 384 0.28 -8.41 -5.87
CA LEU A 384 1.39 -7.50 -6.17
C LEU A 384 1.06 -6.70 -7.44
N THR A 385 1.22 -5.38 -7.40
CA THR A 385 1.12 -4.56 -8.60
C THR A 385 2.47 -4.52 -9.33
N ARG A 386 2.45 -4.08 -10.58
CA ARG A 386 3.68 -3.85 -11.35
C ARG A 386 4.61 -2.83 -10.67
N GLU A 387 4.03 -1.80 -10.04
CA GLU A 387 4.78 -0.81 -9.27
C GLU A 387 5.50 -1.45 -8.07
N HIS A 388 4.81 -2.31 -7.32
CA HIS A 388 5.42 -3.05 -6.20
C HIS A 388 6.58 -3.93 -6.67
N ILE A 389 6.39 -4.70 -7.74
CA ILE A 389 7.45 -5.54 -8.32
C ILE A 389 8.65 -4.67 -8.71
N ASN A 390 8.43 -3.59 -9.44
CA ASN A 390 9.50 -2.69 -9.88
C ASN A 390 10.25 -2.08 -8.70
N ASN A 391 9.55 -1.71 -7.62
CA ASN A 391 10.17 -1.17 -6.41
C ASN A 391 11.07 -2.20 -5.71
N ILE A 392 10.60 -3.45 -5.58
CA ILE A 392 11.39 -4.55 -5.00
C ILE A 392 12.64 -4.81 -5.87
N ILE A 393 12.48 -4.94 -7.19
CA ILE A 393 13.58 -5.19 -8.12
C ILE A 393 14.60 -4.06 -8.09
N LYS A 394 14.15 -2.81 -8.14
CA LYS A 394 15.02 -1.65 -8.05
C LYS A 394 15.83 -1.67 -6.76
N THR A 395 15.16 -1.87 -5.63
CA THR A 395 15.79 -1.92 -4.31
C THR A 395 16.83 -3.03 -4.21
N TYR A 396 16.51 -4.22 -4.74
CA TYR A 396 17.43 -5.35 -4.79
C TYR A 396 18.66 -5.06 -5.65
N ASN A 397 18.47 -4.50 -6.85
CA ASN A 397 19.57 -4.18 -7.77
C ASN A 397 20.48 -3.06 -7.26
N GLU A 398 19.92 -2.06 -6.58
CA GLU A 398 20.69 -0.95 -6.00
C GLU A 398 21.45 -1.35 -4.72
N PHE A 399 21.04 -2.45 -4.06
CA PHE A 399 21.66 -3.02 -2.87
C PHE A 399 21.97 -1.97 -1.77
N GLN A 400 20.97 -1.17 -1.41
CA GLN A 400 21.16 -0.06 -0.47
C GLN A 400 20.13 0.00 0.65
N ASP A 401 20.48 0.73 1.71
CA ASP A 401 19.58 1.08 2.79
C ASP A 401 18.55 2.10 2.32
N ILE A 402 17.25 1.78 2.43
CA ILE A 402 16.17 2.69 2.08
C ILE A 402 15.23 2.79 3.28
N GLY A 403 15.48 3.76 4.16
CA GLY A 403 14.60 4.11 5.28
C GLY A 403 14.06 2.90 6.04
N THR A 404 12.73 2.70 5.98
CA THR A 404 12.02 1.57 6.60
C THR A 404 11.79 0.40 5.64
N TYR A 405 12.22 0.49 4.38
CA TYR A 405 11.94 -0.48 3.32
C TYR A 405 13.03 -1.54 3.14
N SER A 406 14.31 -1.14 3.09
CA SER A 406 15.44 -2.08 2.99
C SER A 406 16.61 -1.75 3.92
N LYS A 407 17.33 -2.80 4.32
CA LYS A 407 18.55 -2.71 5.14
C LYS A 407 19.59 -3.71 4.67
N VAL A 408 20.82 -3.23 4.44
CA VAL A 408 22.01 -4.05 4.25
C VAL A 408 22.60 -4.36 5.62
N VAL A 409 22.75 -5.63 5.93
CA VAL A 409 23.17 -6.11 7.24
C VAL A 409 24.45 -6.93 7.11
N SER A 410 25.42 -6.69 7.99
CA SER A 410 26.65 -7.46 8.01
C SER A 410 26.43 -8.88 8.54
N LEU A 411 27.27 -9.82 8.09
CA LEU A 411 27.24 -11.20 8.58
C LEU A 411 27.44 -11.27 10.11
N ASP A 412 28.25 -10.37 10.69
CA ASP A 412 28.48 -10.30 12.13
C ASP A 412 27.24 -9.83 12.91
N ASP A 413 26.46 -8.89 12.36
CA ASP A 413 25.19 -8.47 12.96
C ASP A 413 24.16 -9.61 12.95
N ILE A 414 24.17 -10.44 11.90
CA ILE A 414 23.30 -11.62 11.79
C ILE A 414 23.73 -12.69 12.82
N LYS A 415 25.04 -12.91 13.00
CA LYS A 415 25.59 -13.78 14.06
C LYS A 415 25.17 -13.32 15.45
N ALA A 416 25.25 -12.00 15.72
CA ALA A 416 24.83 -11.42 16.99
C ALA A 416 23.34 -11.65 17.31
N LYS A 417 22.51 -11.85 16.29
CA LYS A 417 21.08 -12.22 16.41
C LYS A 417 20.84 -13.73 16.27
N ASN A 418 21.79 -14.56 16.68
CA ASN A 418 21.68 -16.03 16.65
C ASN A 418 21.32 -16.58 15.26
N TYR A 419 21.91 -16.00 14.20
CA TYR A 419 21.67 -16.41 12.82
C TYR A 419 20.19 -16.33 12.38
N SER A 420 19.39 -15.48 13.03
CA SER A 420 18.01 -15.20 12.62
C SER A 420 18.00 -14.44 11.30
N LEU A 421 17.18 -14.88 10.36
CA LEU A 421 16.92 -14.16 9.10
C LEU A 421 15.53 -13.52 9.09
N ALA A 422 14.94 -13.28 10.28
CA ALA A 422 13.66 -12.61 10.38
C ALA A 422 13.77 -11.16 9.90
N VAL A 423 13.14 -10.82 8.78
CA VAL A 423 13.17 -9.45 8.20
C VAL A 423 12.83 -8.37 9.24
N LYS A 424 11.78 -8.61 10.04
CA LYS A 424 11.30 -7.72 11.13
C LYS A 424 12.34 -7.38 12.21
N GLU A 425 13.39 -8.19 12.35
CA GLU A 425 14.45 -7.95 13.34
C GLU A 425 15.48 -6.94 12.82
N TYR A 426 15.54 -6.72 11.51
CA TYR A 426 16.48 -5.81 10.85
C TYR A 426 15.80 -4.54 10.35
N ILE A 427 14.54 -4.65 9.93
CA ILE A 427 13.77 -3.55 9.39
C ILE A 427 12.27 -3.73 9.61
N ASP A 428 11.53 -2.63 9.74
CA ASP A 428 10.07 -2.63 9.85
C ASP A 428 9.47 -1.54 8.96
N ASN A 429 8.79 -1.95 7.91
CA ASN A 429 8.15 -1.07 6.95
C ASN A 429 6.69 -0.75 7.30
N SER A 430 6.25 -1.05 8.53
CA SER A 430 4.87 -0.85 8.95
C SER A 430 4.40 0.60 8.83
N PRO A 431 3.12 0.86 8.52
CA PRO A 431 2.57 2.21 8.45
C PRO A 431 2.84 3.02 9.72
N ASN A 432 2.70 2.39 10.89
CA ASN A 432 2.98 3.02 12.17
C ASN A 432 4.46 3.41 12.30
N LYS A 433 5.39 2.55 11.87
CA LYS A 433 6.82 2.86 11.89
C LYS A 433 7.16 4.00 10.95
N LYS A 434 6.55 4.08 9.76
CA LYS A 434 6.71 5.24 8.84
C LYS A 434 6.24 6.54 9.48
N ILE A 435 5.10 6.53 10.16
CA ILE A 435 4.59 7.71 10.89
C ILE A 435 5.55 8.08 12.01
N ILE A 436 6.04 7.11 12.80
CA ILE A 436 7.02 7.34 13.86
C ILE A 436 8.29 7.99 13.29
N GLU A 437 8.87 7.47 12.22
CA GLU A 437 10.08 8.04 11.61
C GLU A 437 9.86 9.45 11.06
N ARG A 438 8.71 9.70 10.40
CA ARG A 438 8.33 11.05 9.94
C ARG A 438 8.20 12.03 11.09
N LEU A 439 7.52 11.64 12.17
CA LEU A 439 7.34 12.48 13.35
C LEU A 439 8.69 12.70 14.06
N LYS A 440 9.52 11.67 14.22
CA LYS A 440 10.87 11.80 14.77
C LYS A 440 11.74 12.77 13.96
N HIS A 441 11.59 12.82 12.64
CA HIS A 441 12.32 13.76 11.79
C HIS A 441 12.13 15.22 12.24
N ASN A 442 10.90 15.60 12.63
CA ASN A 442 10.60 16.94 13.12
C ASN A 442 11.26 17.28 14.46
N HIS A 443 11.72 16.26 15.20
CA HIS A 443 12.36 16.39 16.50
C HIS A 443 13.89 16.18 16.45
N LYS A 444 14.48 15.94 15.27
CA LYS A 444 15.94 15.70 15.13
C LYS A 444 16.82 16.86 15.59
N THR A 445 16.27 18.06 15.69
CA THR A 445 16.97 19.24 16.22
C THR A 445 17.19 19.16 17.73
N PHE A 446 16.41 18.35 18.44
CA PHE A 446 16.55 18.15 19.88
C PHE A 446 17.47 16.98 20.20
N LYS A 447 18.05 17.00 21.39
CA LYS A 447 18.94 15.93 21.83
C LYS A 447 18.14 14.67 22.16
N GLU A 448 18.60 13.54 21.62
CA GLU A 448 18.01 12.22 21.85
C GLU A 448 18.50 11.64 23.18
N TYR A 449 17.58 11.10 23.97
CA TYR A 449 17.87 10.43 25.22
C TYR A 449 17.19 9.06 25.28
N SER A 450 17.94 8.08 25.78
CA SER A 450 17.46 6.70 25.87
C SER A 450 16.83 6.40 27.22
N PHE A 451 15.83 5.52 27.20
CA PHE A 451 15.24 4.91 28.38
C PHE A 451 16.10 3.77 28.94
N ASN A 452 17.15 3.33 28.25
CA ASN A 452 18.08 2.35 28.78
C ASN A 452 19.00 2.97 29.84
N SER A 453 18.74 2.66 31.12
CA SER A 453 19.50 3.18 32.27
C SER A 453 20.92 2.62 32.40
N SER A 454 21.32 1.70 31.51
CA SER A 454 22.64 1.05 31.51
C SER A 454 23.68 1.78 30.63
N LEU A 455 23.27 2.83 29.92
CA LEU A 455 24.15 3.68 29.09
C LEU A 455 24.90 4.72 29.96
N GLU A 456 25.93 5.35 29.38
CA GLU A 456 26.73 6.40 30.05
C GLU A 456 25.87 7.49 30.70
N LEU A 457 26.33 8.03 31.83
CA LEU A 457 25.63 9.01 32.68
C LEU A 457 25.04 10.20 31.89
N ASP A 458 25.74 10.64 30.85
CA ASP A 458 25.47 11.84 30.05
C ASP A 458 24.26 11.68 29.09
N LYS A 459 23.80 10.43 28.90
CA LYS A 459 22.64 10.06 28.07
C LYS A 459 21.42 9.61 28.89
N ARG A 460 21.50 9.67 30.23
CA ARG A 460 20.50 9.08 31.12
C ARG A 460 19.33 10.03 31.43
N ALA A 461 18.30 10.03 30.58
CA ALA A 461 17.03 10.69 30.92
C ALA A 461 16.28 9.97 32.06
N VAL A 462 16.42 8.65 32.18
CA VAL A 462 15.72 7.82 33.18
C VAL A 462 16.64 7.40 34.32
N LEU A 463 16.30 7.81 35.55
CA LEU A 463 17.00 7.44 36.77
C LEU A 463 16.63 6.04 37.24
N SER A 464 15.35 5.67 37.24
CA SER A 464 14.92 4.31 37.61
C SER A 464 13.58 3.95 36.99
N MET A 465 13.35 2.65 36.78
CA MET A 465 12.05 2.09 36.41
C MET A 465 11.65 0.99 37.38
N ARG A 466 10.40 0.97 37.83
CA ARG A 466 9.88 -0.13 38.64
C ARG A 466 8.40 -0.39 38.36
N ARG A 467 7.96 -1.63 38.55
CA ARG A 467 6.51 -1.90 38.62
C ARG A 467 5.94 -1.34 39.91
N VAL A 468 4.79 -0.68 39.79
CA VAL A 468 4.10 -0.10 40.95
C VAL A 468 3.57 -1.24 41.84
N LYS A 469 3.85 -1.14 43.14
CA LYS A 469 3.24 -1.98 44.17
C LYS A 469 2.17 -1.15 44.89
N ALA A 470 1.06 -1.79 45.28
CA ALA A 470 -0.01 -1.13 46.02
C ALA A 470 0.55 -0.44 47.28
N GLY A 471 0.24 0.85 47.45
CA GLY A 471 0.66 1.65 48.62
C GLY A 471 2.10 2.16 48.60
N SER A 472 2.81 2.10 47.46
CA SER A 472 4.14 2.72 47.33
C SER A 472 4.05 4.21 47.05
N GLU A 473 4.84 5.03 47.73
CA GLU A 473 4.95 6.47 47.44
C GLU A 473 5.59 6.72 46.07
N ALA A 474 5.05 7.71 45.35
CA ALA A 474 5.58 8.17 44.07
C ALA A 474 6.92 8.87 44.27
N LYS A 475 7.92 8.57 43.45
CA LYS A 475 9.18 9.32 43.47
C LYS A 475 9.00 10.70 42.83
N ALA A 476 9.81 11.66 43.26
CA ALA A 476 9.85 12.98 42.60
C ALA A 476 10.18 12.83 41.10
N ASN A 477 9.53 13.66 40.29
CA ASN A 477 9.70 13.71 38.83
C ASN A 477 9.44 12.37 38.11
N SER A 478 8.46 11.58 38.57
CA SER A 478 8.06 10.33 37.93
C SER A 478 6.80 10.46 37.07
N VAL A 479 6.71 9.61 36.05
CA VAL A 479 5.45 9.30 35.35
C VAL A 479 5.12 7.83 35.49
N PHE A 480 3.85 7.49 35.33
CA PHE A 480 3.33 6.14 35.39
C PHE A 480 2.80 5.74 34.02
N ILE A 481 3.42 4.74 33.40
CA ILE A 481 3.05 4.23 32.07
C ILE A 481 2.26 2.94 32.25
N SER A 482 1.04 2.90 31.72
CA SER A 482 0.21 1.70 31.76
C SER A 482 0.83 0.58 30.93
N THR A 483 0.82 -0.63 31.49
CA THR A 483 1.26 -1.86 30.83
C THR A 483 0.24 -2.38 29.82
N VAL A 484 -1.01 -1.92 29.91
CA VAL A 484 -2.12 -2.30 29.00
C VAL A 484 -2.62 -1.07 28.25
N GLN A 485 -3.11 -1.25 27.03
CA GLN A 485 -3.70 -0.13 26.28
C GLN A 485 -4.91 0.41 27.06
N SER A 486 -4.89 1.70 27.35
CA SER A 486 -5.89 2.40 28.15
C SER A 486 -5.99 3.85 27.69
N ARG A 487 -7.17 4.47 27.89
CA ARG A 487 -7.37 5.90 27.63
C ARG A 487 -6.40 6.77 28.43
N ASN A 488 -6.11 6.37 29.67
CA ASN A 488 -5.09 6.99 30.52
C ASN A 488 -3.81 6.17 30.41
N ARG A 489 -3.08 6.32 29.30
CA ARG A 489 -1.87 5.53 29.05
C ARG A 489 -0.70 6.02 29.90
N VAL A 490 -0.59 7.33 30.15
CA VAL A 490 0.45 7.93 30.97
C VAL A 490 -0.16 8.87 32.02
N LEU A 491 0.30 8.75 33.26
CA LEU A 491 -0.18 9.52 34.40
C LEU A 491 0.98 10.16 35.16
N THR A 492 0.72 11.30 35.80
CA THR A 492 1.66 11.95 36.74
C THR A 492 1.32 11.66 38.21
N SER A 493 0.09 11.21 38.49
CA SER A 493 -0.35 10.73 39.80
C SER A 493 -1.24 9.50 39.66
N LEU A 494 -1.28 8.67 40.69
CA LEU A 494 -2.12 7.46 40.78
C LEU A 494 -3.30 7.62 41.75
N ASP A 495 -3.53 8.83 42.29
CA ASP A 495 -4.52 9.09 43.36
C ASP A 495 -5.95 8.66 42.98
N GLU A 496 -6.29 8.75 41.69
CA GLU A 496 -7.62 8.41 41.17
C GLU A 496 -7.80 6.91 40.89
N LEU A 497 -6.76 6.08 41.09
CA LEU A 497 -6.77 4.65 40.76
C LEU A 497 -6.82 3.76 41.99
N THR A 498 -7.62 2.69 41.91
CA THR A 498 -7.65 1.65 42.94
C THR A 498 -6.31 0.90 43.04
N PRO A 499 -5.97 0.32 44.21
CA PRO A 499 -4.74 -0.45 44.38
C PRO A 499 -4.57 -1.61 43.38
N GLN A 500 -5.68 -2.15 42.85
CA GLN A 500 -5.66 -3.21 41.85
C GLN A 500 -5.34 -2.66 40.44
N GLN A 501 -5.85 -1.47 40.11
CA GLN A 501 -5.54 -0.78 38.86
C GLN A 501 -4.09 -0.29 38.81
N GLN A 502 -3.55 0.18 39.94
CA GLN A 502 -2.16 0.64 40.06
C GLN A 502 -1.13 -0.43 39.67
N LYS A 503 -1.43 -1.73 39.88
CA LYS A 503 -0.55 -2.85 39.49
C LYS A 503 -0.29 -2.93 37.99
N HIS A 504 -1.11 -2.28 37.19
CA HIS A 504 -0.95 -2.22 35.74
C HIS A 504 -0.01 -1.11 35.28
N TYR A 505 0.66 -0.37 36.17
CA TYR A 505 1.56 0.72 35.79
C TYR A 505 3.03 0.44 36.11
N ILE A 506 3.90 0.99 35.27
CA ILE A 506 5.35 1.08 35.48
C ILE A 506 5.66 2.53 35.82
N GLU A 507 6.29 2.75 36.97
CA GLU A 507 6.81 4.06 37.36
C GLU A 507 8.18 4.27 36.72
N VAL A 508 8.31 5.38 36.00
CA VAL A 508 9.54 5.83 35.35
C VAL A 508 9.95 7.15 36.00
N GLN A 509 11.07 7.13 36.72
CA GLN A 509 11.63 8.32 37.35
C GLN A 509 12.62 8.99 36.40
N PHE A 510 12.37 10.24 36.04
CA PHE A 510 13.23 11.00 35.16
C PHE A 510 14.24 11.87 35.90
N ASN A 511 15.37 12.14 35.25
CA ASN A 511 16.33 13.15 35.70
C ASN A 511 15.75 14.54 35.45
N GLU A 512 15.42 15.26 36.52
CA GLU A 512 14.78 16.58 36.49
C GLU A 512 15.64 17.68 35.83
N ASN A 513 16.95 17.45 35.72
CA ASN A 513 17.84 18.34 34.99
C ASN A 513 17.71 18.19 33.47
N ILE A 514 17.18 17.07 33.00
CA ILE A 514 17.02 16.76 31.58
C ILE A 514 15.57 16.93 31.17
N ILE A 515 14.63 16.30 31.88
CA ILE A 515 13.21 16.29 31.49
C ILE A 515 12.29 16.42 32.70
N LEU A 516 11.32 17.32 32.58
CA LEU A 516 10.26 17.50 33.56
C LEU A 516 9.17 16.43 33.36
N CYS A 517 8.65 15.85 34.44
CA CYS A 517 7.67 14.76 34.38
C CYS A 517 6.38 15.17 33.65
N ARG A 518 5.95 16.44 33.80
CA ARG A 518 4.79 16.96 33.06
C ARG A 518 5.04 17.03 31.56
N TYR A 519 6.26 17.42 31.15
CA TYR A 519 6.64 17.42 29.74
C TYR A 519 6.75 15.99 29.21
N ALA A 520 7.35 15.08 29.98
CA ALA A 520 7.42 13.66 29.63
C ALA A 520 6.02 13.05 29.45
N LYS A 521 5.04 13.41 30.31
CA LYS A 521 3.64 13.03 30.16
C LYS A 521 3.08 13.53 28.82
N LEU A 522 3.19 14.83 28.52
CA LEU A 522 2.73 15.41 27.26
C LEU A 522 3.36 14.76 26.02
N TYR A 523 4.68 14.51 26.07
CA TYR A 523 5.38 13.83 24.97
C TYR A 523 4.83 12.41 24.76
N LEU A 524 4.66 11.64 25.84
CA LEU A 524 4.19 10.26 25.73
C LEU A 524 2.70 10.16 25.38
N ASP A 525 1.90 11.18 25.71
CA ASP A 525 0.48 11.30 25.32
C ASP A 525 0.30 11.82 23.88
N SER A 526 1.34 12.43 23.29
CA SER A 526 1.33 12.86 21.89
C SER A 526 1.16 11.68 20.92
N GLU A 527 0.86 11.96 19.66
CA GLU A 527 0.79 10.93 18.61
C GLU A 527 2.09 10.12 18.50
N LEU A 528 3.24 10.80 18.48
CA LEU A 528 4.56 10.16 18.44
C LEU A 528 4.79 9.26 19.67
N GLY A 529 4.45 9.76 20.85
CA GLY A 529 4.59 9.02 22.11
C GLY A 529 3.74 7.77 22.15
N ARG A 530 2.45 7.88 21.81
CA ARG A 530 1.51 6.76 21.80
C ARG A 530 1.90 5.69 20.78
N LEU A 531 2.19 6.09 19.54
CA LEU A 531 2.64 5.16 18.51
C LEU A 531 3.94 4.46 18.90
N SER A 532 4.89 5.18 19.51
CA SER A 532 6.15 4.59 19.99
C SER A 532 5.92 3.56 21.10
N LEU A 533 5.03 3.85 22.06
CA LEU A 533 4.69 2.91 23.13
C LEU A 533 3.94 1.68 22.62
N ASP A 534 3.02 1.86 21.66
CA ASP A 534 2.24 0.75 21.09
C ASP A 534 3.11 -0.15 20.22
N HIS A 535 4.07 0.43 19.48
CA HIS A 535 5.03 -0.32 18.68
C HIS A 535 5.95 -1.21 19.51
N LEU A 536 6.23 -0.84 20.78
CA LEU A 536 7.02 -1.65 21.70
C LEU A 536 6.29 -2.90 22.22
N SER A 537 4.95 -2.87 22.27
CA SER A 537 4.14 -4.01 22.70
C SER A 537 3.78 -4.91 21.52
N SER A 538 4.50 -6.02 21.34
CA SER A 538 4.24 -6.96 20.23
C SER A 538 3.21 -8.05 20.58
N GLY A 539 2.02 -8.02 19.97
CA GLY A 539 0.99 -9.07 20.03
C GLY A 539 -0.41 -8.55 20.45
N ALA A 540 -1.48 -9.27 20.11
CA ALA A 540 -2.88 -8.83 20.28
C ALA A 540 -3.31 -8.55 21.75
N PHE A 541 -2.59 -9.08 22.74
CA PHE A 541 -2.81 -8.85 24.18
C PHE A 541 -1.50 -8.49 24.91
N ALA A 542 -0.51 -7.96 24.19
CA ALA A 542 0.82 -7.74 24.73
C ALA A 542 0.82 -6.67 25.83
N ARG A 543 1.38 -7.02 26.99
CA ARG A 543 1.62 -6.07 28.07
C ARG A 543 3.01 -5.49 27.94
N LEU A 544 3.12 -4.17 28.05
CA LEU A 544 4.40 -3.48 28.05
C LEU A 544 5.24 -3.92 29.26
N SER A 545 6.49 -4.34 29.02
CA SER A 545 7.45 -4.67 30.06
C SER A 545 8.50 -3.57 30.24
N ILE A 546 9.26 -3.63 31.35
CA ILE A 546 10.40 -2.73 31.57
C ILE A 546 11.48 -2.94 30.49
N LYS A 547 11.67 -4.18 30.02
CA LYS A 547 12.60 -4.49 28.93
C LYS A 547 12.19 -3.83 27.61
N ASP A 548 10.89 -3.71 27.37
CA ASP A 548 10.39 -3.04 26.16
C ASP A 548 10.59 -1.53 26.27
N LEU A 549 10.30 -0.94 27.43
CA LEU A 549 10.55 0.48 27.68
C LEU A 549 12.02 0.87 27.55
N HIS A 550 12.97 -0.01 27.86
CA HIS A 550 14.39 0.27 27.63
C HIS A 550 14.77 0.47 26.16
N LYS A 551 13.92 0.06 25.21
CA LYS A 551 14.13 0.28 23.77
C LYS A 551 13.59 1.63 23.29
N LEU A 552 12.98 2.42 24.17
CA LEU A 552 12.41 3.72 23.82
C LEU A 552 13.49 4.81 23.85
N ASP A 553 13.52 5.62 22.81
CA ASP A 553 14.32 6.84 22.77
C ASP A 553 13.38 8.03 22.54
N ILE A 554 13.65 9.13 23.24
CA ILE A 554 12.85 10.36 23.17
C ILE A 554 13.73 11.56 22.86
N TYR A 555 13.18 12.49 22.10
CA TYR A 555 13.82 13.76 21.79
C TYR A 555 13.37 14.80 22.81
N VAL A 556 14.33 15.38 23.52
CA VAL A 556 14.04 16.27 24.65
C VAL A 556 14.62 17.66 24.36
N PRO A 557 13.78 18.71 24.31
CA PRO A 557 14.25 20.09 24.16
C PRO A 557 14.88 20.60 25.46
N GLU A 558 15.54 21.75 25.38
CA GLU A 558 16.13 22.39 26.56
C GLU A 558 15.05 22.75 27.61
N LYS A 559 15.44 22.79 28.88
CA LYS A 559 14.50 22.95 30.00
C LYS A 559 13.65 24.24 29.90
N SER A 560 14.22 25.30 29.35
CA SER A 560 13.50 26.57 29.11
C SER A 560 12.40 26.44 28.06
N GLU A 561 12.61 25.64 27.01
CA GLU A 561 11.61 25.35 25.98
C GLU A 561 10.52 24.40 26.49
N GLN A 562 10.89 23.39 27.30
CA GLN A 562 9.91 22.52 27.97
C GLN A 562 8.91 23.34 28.79
N LEU A 563 9.38 24.34 29.53
CA LEU A 563 8.51 25.21 30.33
C LEU A 563 7.56 26.05 29.46
N LYS A 564 8.03 26.57 28.32
CA LYS A 564 7.16 27.30 27.36
C LYS A 564 6.07 26.40 26.78
N VAL A 565 6.43 25.17 26.41
CA VAL A 565 5.46 24.18 25.91
C VAL A 565 4.43 23.85 26.99
N LEU A 566 4.87 23.67 28.24
CA LEU A 566 3.97 23.41 29.37
C LEU A 566 3.03 24.59 29.66
N GLU A 567 3.53 25.82 29.58
CA GLU A 567 2.71 27.02 29.77
C GLU A 567 1.61 27.11 28.70
N LEU A 568 1.96 26.85 27.44
CA LEU A 568 1.00 26.82 26.33
C LEU A 568 -0.01 25.68 26.49
N ALA A 569 0.45 24.48 26.86
CA ALA A 569 -0.41 23.33 27.10
C ALA A 569 -1.46 23.64 28.19
N ASN A 570 -1.05 24.28 29.29
CA ASN A 570 -1.99 24.70 30.35
C ASN A 570 -3.04 25.70 29.83
N LYS A 571 -2.64 26.65 28.96
CA LYS A 571 -3.58 27.60 28.34
C LYS A 571 -4.60 26.89 27.45
N LEU A 572 -4.15 25.88 26.69
CA LEU A 572 -5.03 25.06 25.85
C LEU A 572 -5.98 24.19 26.68
N GLU A 573 -5.51 23.55 27.75
CA GLU A 573 -6.36 22.78 28.67
C GLU A 573 -7.42 23.65 29.36
N ALA A 574 -7.07 24.90 29.71
CA ALA A 574 -8.02 25.86 30.26
C ALA A 574 -9.10 26.26 29.22
N ALA A 575 -8.72 26.41 27.95
CA ALA A 575 -9.66 26.66 26.86
C ALA A 575 -10.60 25.47 26.62
N GLU A 576 -10.08 24.24 26.57
CA GLU A 576 -10.88 23.01 26.41
C GLU A 576 -11.85 22.81 27.57
N SER A 577 -11.41 23.08 28.80
CA SER A 577 -12.27 23.06 29.99
C SER A 577 -13.41 24.07 29.87
N THR A 578 -13.13 25.26 29.33
CA THR A 578 -14.12 26.31 29.10
C THR A 578 -15.15 25.89 28.05
N LEU A 579 -14.70 25.32 26.92
CA LEU A 579 -15.59 24.76 25.89
C LEU A 579 -16.47 23.63 26.42
N THR A 580 -15.89 22.74 27.23
CA THR A 580 -16.62 21.65 27.88
C THR A 580 -17.70 22.20 28.83
N ARG A 581 -17.38 23.26 29.58
CA ARG A 581 -18.34 23.97 30.43
C ARG A 581 -19.45 24.59 29.59
N TYR A 582 -19.15 25.29 28.50
CA TYR A 582 -20.18 25.83 27.59
C TYR A 582 -21.12 24.75 27.08
N LYS A 583 -20.57 23.59 26.68
CA LYS A 583 -21.39 22.45 26.24
C LYS A 583 -22.32 21.94 27.35
N SER A 584 -21.86 21.91 28.59
CA SER A 584 -22.69 21.56 29.75
C SER A 584 -23.77 22.63 30.00
N ASP A 585 -23.39 23.91 29.97
CA ASP A 585 -24.26 25.05 30.26
C ASP A 585 -25.39 25.19 29.24
N LEU A 586 -25.20 24.78 27.98
CA LEU A 586 -26.28 24.71 26.98
C LEU A 586 -27.43 23.77 27.40
N ILE A 587 -27.12 22.72 28.17
CA ILE A 587 -28.10 21.75 28.66
C ILE A 587 -28.68 22.20 30.00
N THR A 588 -27.85 22.72 30.90
CA THR A 588 -28.24 23.06 32.27
C THR A 588 -28.78 24.49 32.42
N ASN A 589 -28.46 25.40 31.50
CA ASN A 589 -28.94 26.78 31.46
C ASN A 589 -29.14 27.30 30.01
N PRO A 590 -30.24 26.91 29.34
CA PRO A 590 -30.51 27.29 27.94
C PRO A 590 -30.57 28.81 27.67
N SER A 591 -30.80 29.62 28.70
CA SER A 591 -30.85 31.09 28.58
C SER A 591 -29.49 31.72 28.23
N SER A 592 -28.39 31.02 28.50
CA SER A 592 -27.02 31.44 28.15
C SER A 592 -26.64 31.18 26.68
N ALA A 593 -27.51 30.50 25.92
CA ALA A 593 -27.22 30.10 24.53
C ALA A 593 -26.81 31.25 23.60
N PRO A 594 -27.40 32.46 23.64
CA PRO A 594 -26.97 33.57 22.77
C PRO A 594 -25.56 34.07 23.09
N GLU A 595 -25.17 34.09 24.38
CA GLU A 595 -23.85 34.53 24.81
C GLU A 595 -22.78 33.48 24.48
N ILE A 596 -23.10 32.20 24.74
CA ILE A 596 -22.26 31.06 24.35
C ILE A 596 -22.08 31.03 22.83
N ALA A 597 -23.13 31.30 22.06
CA ALA A 597 -23.05 31.37 20.60
C ALA A 597 -22.07 32.47 20.15
N ASN A 598 -22.14 33.67 20.71
CA ASN A 598 -21.21 34.75 20.38
C ASN A 598 -19.75 34.42 20.72
N GLN A 599 -19.49 33.81 21.87
CA GLN A 599 -18.14 33.41 22.29
C GLN A 599 -17.61 32.23 21.46
N THR A 600 -18.47 31.26 21.14
CA THR A 600 -18.11 30.11 20.30
C THR A 600 -17.88 30.54 18.86
N ASN A 601 -18.68 31.46 18.32
CA ASN A 601 -18.49 32.02 16.98
C ASN A 601 -17.15 32.75 16.85
N ARG A 602 -16.70 33.46 17.89
CA ARG A 602 -15.34 34.05 17.93
C ARG A 602 -14.24 32.98 17.94
N ILE A 603 -14.41 31.93 18.74
CA ILE A 603 -13.48 30.80 18.75
C ILE A 603 -13.44 30.09 17.39
N ILE A 604 -14.60 29.90 16.74
CA ILE A 604 -14.71 29.33 15.38
C ILE A 604 -14.07 30.25 14.34
N PHE A 605 -14.26 31.56 14.48
CA PHE A 605 -13.63 32.59 13.64
C PHE A 605 -12.10 32.49 13.71
N ASP A 606 -11.54 32.37 14.91
CA ASP A 606 -10.09 32.26 15.15
C ASP A 606 -9.51 30.87 14.76
N LEU A 607 -10.31 29.80 14.83
CA LEU A 607 -9.91 28.41 14.53
C LEU A 607 -10.18 27.95 13.08
N SER A 608 -10.57 28.86 12.18
CA SER A 608 -11.15 28.52 10.87
C SER A 608 -10.21 27.73 9.92
N GLU A 609 -10.22 26.41 10.06
CA GLU A 609 -9.96 25.40 9.02
C GLU A 609 -11.28 24.92 8.35
N ILE A 610 -12.40 25.62 8.57
CA ILE A 610 -13.66 25.38 7.87
C ILE A 610 -13.46 25.82 6.41
N SER A 611 -13.98 25.04 5.45
CA SER A 611 -13.88 25.42 4.03
C SER A 611 -14.51 26.80 3.81
N ASP A 612 -13.89 27.67 3.02
CA ASP A 612 -14.40 29.02 2.75
C ASP A 612 -15.85 28.99 2.17
N ILE A 613 -16.27 27.86 1.59
CA ILE A 613 -17.64 27.59 1.12
C ILE A 613 -18.65 27.50 2.28
N GLU A 614 -18.36 26.69 3.30
CA GLU A 614 -19.23 26.55 4.47
C GLU A 614 -19.28 27.85 5.27
N ARG A 615 -18.15 28.56 5.33
CA ARG A 615 -18.05 29.89 5.94
C ARG A 615 -19.02 30.89 5.32
N VAL A 616 -19.07 31.01 3.99
CA VAL A 616 -19.99 31.95 3.31
C VAL A 616 -21.45 31.59 3.55
N LYS A 617 -21.81 30.29 3.55
CA LYS A 617 -23.19 29.86 3.81
C LYS A 617 -23.67 30.27 5.20
N ILE A 618 -22.84 30.07 6.22
CA ILE A 618 -23.15 30.48 7.60
C ILE A 618 -23.30 32.01 7.71
N LEU A 619 -22.40 32.77 7.10
CA LEU A 619 -22.47 34.24 7.12
C LEU A 619 -23.75 34.77 6.47
N VAL A 620 -24.19 34.16 5.36
CA VAL A 620 -25.45 34.50 4.70
C VAL A 620 -26.67 34.18 5.58
N GLU A 621 -26.65 33.06 6.30
CA GLU A 621 -27.73 32.69 7.25
C GLU A 621 -27.83 33.65 8.44
N ILE A 622 -26.71 34.18 8.92
CA ILE A 622 -26.65 35.16 10.01
C ILE A 622 -27.23 36.53 9.60
N ASN A 623 -27.23 36.82 8.28
CA ASN A 623 -27.64 38.10 7.68
C ASN A 623 -26.68 39.27 8.04
N GLU A 624 -26.94 40.47 7.52
CA GLU A 624 -26.12 41.66 7.82
C GLU A 624 -26.15 42.01 9.32
N THR A 625 -24.98 42.29 9.88
CA THR A 625 -24.80 42.66 11.30
C THR A 625 -23.79 43.80 11.42
N LYS A 626 -23.39 44.13 12.66
CA LYS A 626 -22.29 45.09 12.86
C LYS A 626 -20.92 44.61 12.38
N GLU A 627 -20.76 43.31 12.15
CA GLU A 627 -19.52 42.65 11.74
C GLU A 627 -19.66 41.99 10.34
N ILE A 628 -20.84 42.02 9.72
CA ILE A 628 -21.13 41.36 8.44
C ILE A 628 -21.89 42.33 7.53
N GLU A 629 -21.41 42.52 6.30
CA GLU A 629 -22.08 43.34 5.27
C GLU A 629 -22.11 42.60 3.93
N PHE A 630 -23.18 42.78 3.15
CA PHE A 630 -23.32 42.24 1.81
C PHE A 630 -23.31 43.37 0.77
N LYS A 631 -22.62 43.12 -0.34
CA LYS A 631 -22.70 43.97 -1.54
C LYS A 631 -22.75 43.10 -2.78
N GLN A 632 -23.60 43.48 -3.72
CA GLN A 632 -23.78 42.70 -4.93
C GLN A 632 -22.61 42.86 -5.91
N PHE A 633 -22.08 44.07 -6.04
CA PHE A 633 -21.06 44.46 -7.02
C PHE A 633 -20.09 45.49 -6.41
N PHE A 634 -18.91 45.67 -7.02
CA PHE A 634 -17.91 46.64 -6.56
C PHE A 634 -17.61 47.74 -7.57
N PHE A 635 -17.42 47.37 -8.84
CA PHE A 635 -16.96 48.26 -9.90
C PHE A 635 -18.09 48.89 -10.70
N LEU A 636 -19.24 48.23 -10.81
CA LEU A 636 -20.34 48.63 -11.69
C LEU A 636 -21.66 48.76 -10.93
N LYS A 637 -22.52 49.66 -11.41
CA LYS A 637 -23.91 49.73 -10.95
C LYS A 637 -24.67 48.52 -11.48
N GLU A 638 -25.66 48.08 -10.72
CA GLU A 638 -26.49 46.92 -11.08
C GLU A 638 -27.06 47.00 -12.52
N GLN A 639 -27.54 48.17 -12.91
CA GLN A 639 -28.05 48.42 -14.26
C GLN A 639 -27.00 48.21 -15.36
N ASP A 640 -25.73 48.55 -15.11
CA ASP A 640 -24.64 48.45 -16.08
C ASP A 640 -24.09 47.01 -16.17
N VAL A 641 -24.35 46.19 -15.14
CA VAL A 641 -24.06 44.76 -15.14
C VAL A 641 -25.10 43.98 -15.94
N TYR A 642 -26.39 44.31 -15.77
CA TYR A 642 -27.48 43.56 -16.41
C TYR A 642 -27.91 44.09 -17.78
N ASN A 643 -27.83 45.41 -18.00
CA ASN A 643 -28.29 46.09 -19.22
C ASN A 643 -27.32 47.21 -19.64
N PRO A 644 -26.12 46.86 -20.13
CA PRO A 644 -25.10 47.86 -20.50
C PRO A 644 -25.57 48.71 -21.67
N SER A 645 -25.75 50.02 -21.44
CA SER A 645 -26.10 51.00 -22.47
C SER A 645 -24.86 51.81 -22.86
N GLY A 646 -24.08 51.28 -23.81
CA GLY A 646 -22.86 51.92 -24.31
C GLY A 646 -21.57 51.43 -23.65
N LYS A 647 -20.55 52.29 -23.58
CA LYS A 647 -19.23 51.93 -23.01
C LYS A 647 -19.35 51.77 -21.49
N VAL A 648 -19.12 50.56 -20.98
CA VAL A 648 -19.11 50.26 -19.54
C VAL A 648 -17.95 50.99 -18.87
N VAL A 649 -18.26 51.88 -17.91
CA VAL A 649 -17.29 52.65 -17.13
C VAL A 649 -17.41 52.26 -15.66
N ARG A 650 -16.27 52.08 -14.97
CA ARG A 650 -16.25 51.79 -13.54
C ARG A 650 -16.90 52.94 -12.76
N SER A 651 -17.85 52.63 -11.89
CA SER A 651 -18.54 53.57 -11.03
C SER A 651 -17.69 53.88 -9.80
N GLU A 652 -17.21 55.12 -9.70
CA GLU A 652 -16.52 55.60 -8.50
C GLU A 652 -17.45 55.64 -7.27
N GLU A 653 -18.74 55.87 -7.50
CA GLU A 653 -19.76 55.88 -6.44
C GLU A 653 -19.91 54.51 -5.77
N GLU A 654 -20.04 53.43 -6.54
CA GLU A 654 -20.17 52.06 -6.01
C GLU A 654 -18.90 51.59 -5.30
N GLN A 655 -17.73 51.89 -5.90
CA GLN A 655 -16.45 51.59 -5.27
C GLN A 655 -16.34 52.29 -3.91
N THR A 656 -16.74 53.57 -3.83
CA THR A 656 -16.69 54.34 -2.58
C THR A 656 -17.60 53.75 -1.49
N LYS A 657 -18.78 53.22 -1.85
CA LYS A 657 -19.68 52.55 -0.89
C LYS A 657 -19.03 51.33 -0.23
N VAL A 658 -18.36 50.50 -1.03
CA VAL A 658 -17.63 49.32 -0.53
C VAL A 658 -16.42 49.72 0.32
N ILE A 659 -15.61 50.67 -0.17
CA ILE A 659 -14.43 51.14 0.57
C ILE A 659 -14.82 51.80 1.90
N LYS A 660 -15.94 52.53 1.94
CA LYS A 660 -16.52 53.09 3.16
C LYS A 660 -16.83 52.00 4.19
N ASN A 661 -17.40 50.87 3.76
CA ASN A 661 -17.68 49.74 4.65
C ASN A 661 -16.39 49.07 5.16
N ILE A 662 -15.37 48.94 4.31
CA ILE A 662 -14.06 48.43 4.73
C ILE A 662 -13.45 49.37 5.77
N ALA A 663 -13.43 50.68 5.52
CA ALA A 663 -12.92 51.67 6.47
C ALA A 663 -13.67 51.65 7.81
N SER A 664 -15.00 51.47 7.79
CA SER A 664 -15.80 51.40 8.99
C SER A 664 -15.54 50.13 9.81
N PHE A 665 -15.27 48.99 9.17
CA PHE A 665 -14.84 47.77 9.87
C PHE A 665 -13.45 47.92 10.48
N LEU A 666 -12.49 48.48 9.73
CA LEU A 666 -11.13 48.73 10.23
C LEU A 666 -11.13 49.66 11.45
N ASN A 667 -12.03 50.64 11.50
CA ASN A 667 -12.11 51.60 12.62
C ASN A 667 -12.92 51.11 13.82
N THR A 668 -13.46 49.89 13.79
CA THR A 668 -14.29 49.32 14.87
C THR A 668 -13.74 47.96 15.35
N ASP A 669 -14.58 46.93 15.43
CA ASP A 669 -14.20 45.61 15.95
C ASP A 669 -13.65 44.67 14.86
N GLY A 670 -13.49 45.14 13.62
CA GLY A 670 -13.26 44.31 12.44
C GLY A 670 -14.58 43.79 11.86
N GLY A 671 -14.49 42.99 10.81
CA GLY A 671 -15.67 42.43 10.16
C GLY A 671 -15.39 41.77 8.82
N THR A 672 -16.43 41.22 8.20
CA THR A 672 -16.37 40.54 6.92
C THR A 672 -17.38 41.17 5.96
N LEU A 673 -16.91 41.60 4.79
CA LEU A 673 -17.75 42.05 3.68
C LEU A 673 -17.79 40.94 2.62
N LEU A 674 -19.00 40.54 2.21
CA LEU A 674 -19.21 39.60 1.11
C LEU A 674 -19.62 40.35 -0.17
N LEU A 675 -18.85 40.16 -1.24
CA LEU A 675 -19.14 40.67 -2.57
C LEU A 675 -19.75 39.56 -3.46
N GLY A 676 -20.80 39.88 -4.20
CA GLY A 676 -21.59 38.92 -4.97
C GLY A 676 -22.82 38.39 -4.24
N VAL A 677 -23.23 39.06 -3.16
CA VAL A 677 -24.40 38.72 -2.34
C VAL A 677 -25.35 39.91 -2.33
N SER A 678 -26.65 39.69 -2.55
CA SER A 678 -27.66 40.76 -2.44
C SER A 678 -28.00 41.09 -0.99
N ASP A 679 -28.64 42.23 -0.76
CA ASP A 679 -29.10 42.67 0.58
C ASP A 679 -30.09 41.67 1.25
N SER A 680 -30.69 40.78 0.46
CA SER A 680 -31.55 39.69 0.94
C SER A 680 -30.80 38.38 1.26
N GLY A 681 -29.47 38.36 1.18
CA GLY A 681 -28.64 37.17 1.36
C GLY A 681 -28.61 36.22 0.15
N LYS A 682 -29.15 36.61 -1.01
CA LYS A 682 -29.12 35.74 -2.20
C LYS A 682 -27.74 35.80 -2.86
N LEU A 683 -27.16 34.63 -3.15
CA LEU A 683 -25.92 34.53 -3.91
C LEU A 683 -26.18 34.92 -5.38
N VAL A 684 -25.67 36.07 -5.79
CA VAL A 684 -25.81 36.63 -7.14
C VAL A 684 -24.59 36.31 -8.00
N GLY A 685 -23.39 36.38 -7.41
CA GLY A 685 -22.11 36.16 -8.09
C GLY A 685 -21.56 37.40 -8.80
N LEU A 686 -20.24 37.50 -8.89
CA LEU A 686 -19.52 38.58 -9.57
C LEU A 686 -19.27 38.30 -11.06
N ASP A 687 -19.65 37.12 -11.55
CA ASP A 687 -19.37 36.63 -12.91
C ASP A 687 -19.88 37.57 -14.01
N ARG A 688 -21.07 38.16 -13.79
CA ARG A 688 -21.67 39.11 -14.74
C ARG A 688 -20.93 40.44 -14.75
N GLU A 689 -20.51 40.94 -13.59
CA GLU A 689 -19.70 42.16 -13.47
C GLU A 689 -18.31 41.95 -14.10
N MET A 690 -17.67 40.80 -13.84
CA MET A 690 -16.41 40.41 -14.46
C MET A 690 -16.51 40.33 -15.98
N SER A 691 -17.60 39.74 -16.49
CA SER A 691 -17.87 39.64 -17.92
C SER A 691 -18.04 41.03 -18.55
N ALA A 692 -18.80 41.93 -17.91
CA ALA A 692 -18.98 43.31 -18.37
C ALA A 692 -17.67 44.13 -18.40
N LEU A 693 -16.71 43.78 -17.53
CA LEU A 693 -15.37 44.39 -17.46
C LEU A 693 -14.32 43.68 -18.33
N ASN A 694 -14.69 42.66 -19.10
CA ASN A 694 -13.76 41.80 -19.86
C ASN A 694 -12.66 41.18 -18.96
N LEU A 695 -13.02 40.76 -17.75
CA LEU A 695 -12.13 40.06 -16.82
C LEU A 695 -12.38 38.56 -16.88
N GLN A 696 -11.41 37.80 -17.39
CA GLN A 696 -11.50 36.35 -17.54
C GLN A 696 -11.07 35.56 -16.29
N LYS A 697 -10.48 36.23 -15.30
CA LYS A 697 -9.83 35.61 -14.14
C LYS A 697 -10.16 36.38 -12.86
N ILE A 698 -10.56 35.67 -11.81
CA ILE A 698 -10.95 36.27 -10.52
C ILE A 698 -9.75 36.94 -9.83
N GLU A 699 -8.54 36.44 -10.04
CA GLU A 699 -7.32 37.04 -9.47
C GLU A 699 -7.08 38.47 -9.97
N LYS A 700 -7.49 38.76 -11.21
CA LYS A 700 -7.41 40.11 -11.76
C LYS A 700 -8.43 41.06 -11.11
N TYR A 701 -9.62 40.53 -10.80
CA TYR A 701 -10.64 41.28 -10.07
C TYR A 701 -10.16 41.61 -8.64
N LEU A 702 -9.63 40.61 -7.93
CA LEU A 702 -9.06 40.79 -6.58
C LEU A 702 -7.93 41.82 -6.57
N LYS A 703 -7.03 41.76 -7.55
CA LYS A 703 -5.94 42.74 -7.68
C LYS A 703 -6.44 44.17 -7.93
N ASP A 704 -7.47 44.33 -8.76
CA ASP A 704 -8.04 45.64 -9.04
C ASP A 704 -8.79 46.20 -7.81
N LEU A 705 -9.45 45.34 -7.03
CA LEU A 705 -10.06 45.68 -5.74
C LEU A 705 -8.99 46.10 -4.72
N GLU A 706 -7.94 45.30 -4.56
CA GLU A 706 -6.80 45.58 -3.68
C GLU A 706 -6.16 46.93 -4.01
N ASN A 707 -5.86 47.18 -5.28
CA ASN A 707 -5.30 48.46 -5.72
C ASN A 707 -6.20 49.64 -5.35
N LYS A 708 -7.53 49.49 -5.45
CA LYS A 708 -8.47 50.56 -5.11
C LYS A 708 -8.54 50.79 -3.60
N VAL A 709 -8.57 49.71 -2.81
CA VAL A 709 -8.51 49.72 -1.34
C VAL A 709 -7.25 50.44 -0.88
N THR A 710 -6.08 50.05 -1.39
CA THR A 710 -4.78 50.66 -1.10
C THR A 710 -4.72 52.13 -1.52
N ASN A 711 -5.23 52.46 -2.71
CA ASN A 711 -5.21 53.85 -3.19
C ASN A 711 -6.02 54.80 -2.29
N LEU A 712 -7.18 54.36 -1.77
CA LEU A 712 -8.10 55.20 -1.01
C LEU A 712 -7.87 55.17 0.50
N LEU A 713 -7.35 54.08 1.06
CA LEU A 713 -7.14 53.92 2.51
C LEU A 713 -5.65 53.88 2.91
N GLY A 714 -4.73 53.73 1.96
CA GLY A 714 -3.27 53.73 2.16
C GLY A 714 -2.61 52.36 2.08
N ASP A 715 -1.29 52.33 1.94
CA ASP A 715 -0.53 51.09 1.74
C ASP A 715 -0.44 50.23 3.02
N SER A 716 -0.47 50.86 4.19
CA SER A 716 -0.34 50.20 5.50
C SER A 716 -1.51 49.27 5.83
N ILE A 717 -2.68 49.45 5.20
CA ILE A 717 -3.88 48.65 5.48
C ILE A 717 -3.90 47.31 4.73
N SER A 718 -2.98 47.07 3.79
CA SER A 718 -2.85 45.79 3.06
C SER A 718 -2.65 44.58 3.98
N LYS A 719 -2.09 44.78 5.18
CA LYS A 719 -1.92 43.72 6.19
C LYS A 719 -3.16 43.49 7.06
N LEU A 720 -4.11 44.41 7.02
CA LEU A 720 -5.33 44.42 7.82
C LEU A 720 -6.56 43.98 7.03
N VAL A 721 -6.45 43.95 5.69
CA VAL A 721 -7.52 43.51 4.78
C VAL A 721 -7.05 42.27 4.02
N ARG A 722 -7.72 41.14 4.21
CA ARG A 722 -7.47 39.90 3.47
C ARG A 722 -8.58 39.69 2.46
N LEU A 723 -8.21 39.50 1.20
CA LEU A 723 -9.12 39.19 0.11
C LEU A 723 -9.01 37.71 -0.25
N SER A 724 -10.14 37.01 -0.33
CA SER A 724 -10.23 35.65 -0.88
C SER A 724 -11.46 35.50 -1.75
N SER A 725 -11.53 34.42 -2.52
CA SER A 725 -12.67 34.13 -3.40
C SER A 725 -13.07 32.67 -3.32
N VAL A 726 -14.37 32.41 -3.43
CA VAL A 726 -14.94 31.07 -3.49
C VAL A 726 -15.95 30.95 -4.63
N ILE A 727 -16.10 29.73 -5.13
CA ILE A 727 -17.13 29.39 -6.10
C ILE A 727 -18.23 28.61 -5.36
N ILE A 728 -19.45 29.15 -5.37
CA ILE A 728 -20.63 28.49 -4.77
C ILE A 728 -21.73 28.50 -5.81
N ASP A 729 -22.25 27.31 -6.17
CA ASP A 729 -23.27 27.14 -7.21
C ASP A 729 -22.90 27.85 -8.52
N ASP A 730 -21.66 27.64 -8.98
CA ASP A 730 -21.06 28.26 -10.18
C ASP A 730 -21.00 29.81 -10.16
N LYS A 731 -21.06 30.42 -8.97
CA LYS A 731 -20.95 31.87 -8.78
C LYS A 731 -19.70 32.23 -8.01
N ASN A 732 -18.95 33.20 -8.52
CA ASN A 732 -17.80 33.77 -7.82
C ASN A 732 -18.25 34.74 -6.73
N ILE A 733 -17.90 34.44 -5.48
CA ILE A 733 -18.12 35.28 -4.31
C ILE A 733 -16.75 35.70 -3.77
N VAL A 734 -16.59 36.99 -3.45
CA VAL A 734 -15.35 37.51 -2.85
C VAL A 734 -15.60 37.82 -1.38
N ILE A 735 -14.68 37.38 -0.53
CA ILE A 735 -14.69 37.59 0.91
C ILE A 735 -13.62 38.64 1.21
N VAL A 736 -14.01 39.69 1.92
CA VAL A 736 -13.13 40.77 2.36
C VAL A 736 -13.10 40.77 3.88
N ASP A 737 -12.05 40.21 4.45
CA ASP A 737 -11.84 40.14 5.89
C ASP A 737 -11.05 41.35 6.37
N CYS A 738 -11.65 42.10 7.29
CA CYS A 738 -11.09 43.31 7.86
C CYS A 738 -10.75 43.08 9.33
N ILE A 739 -9.47 43.20 9.67
CA ILE A 739 -8.98 43.18 11.05
C ILE A 739 -9.07 44.60 11.61
N ALA A 740 -9.57 44.75 12.84
CA ALA A 740 -9.59 46.03 13.53
C ALA A 740 -8.19 46.68 13.52
N SER A 741 -8.12 47.93 13.05
CA SER A 741 -6.88 48.67 12.96
C SER A 741 -6.44 49.16 14.35
N PRO A 742 -5.14 49.09 14.69
CA PRO A 742 -4.61 49.70 15.91
C PRO A 742 -4.54 51.23 15.83
N GLU A 743 -4.60 51.80 14.62
CA GLU A 743 -4.55 53.23 14.36
C GLU A 743 -5.79 53.70 13.58
N PRO A 744 -6.23 54.96 13.73
CA PRO A 744 -7.40 55.46 13.01
C PRO A 744 -7.15 55.50 11.50
N VAL A 745 -8.04 54.85 10.75
CA VAL A 745 -8.00 54.77 9.28
C VAL A 745 -8.91 55.83 8.68
N PHE A 746 -8.33 56.72 7.89
CA PHE A 746 -9.05 57.73 7.13
C PHE A 746 -9.15 57.32 5.66
N MET A 747 -10.24 57.67 5.01
CA MET A 747 -10.42 57.53 3.57
C MET A 747 -10.06 58.85 2.87
N LYS A 748 -9.41 58.75 1.70
CA LYS A 748 -9.19 59.90 0.82
C LYS A 748 -10.50 60.36 0.20
N GLY A 749 -10.80 61.66 0.32
CA GLY A 749 -11.91 62.28 -0.41
C GLY A 749 -11.47 62.86 -1.76
N ASP A 750 -12.35 63.61 -2.42
CA ASP A 750 -12.19 64.10 -3.81
C ASP A 750 -10.90 64.91 -4.06
N ASN A 751 -10.37 65.56 -3.02
CA ASN A 751 -9.11 66.33 -3.09
C ASN A 751 -7.85 65.45 -2.89
N ASN A 752 -8.01 64.13 -2.89
CA ASN A 752 -6.98 63.12 -2.66
C ASN A 752 -6.28 63.26 -1.28
N LYS A 753 -6.95 63.91 -0.33
CA LYS A 753 -6.53 64.08 1.07
C LYS A 753 -7.34 63.16 1.96
N TYR A 754 -6.68 62.54 2.93
CA TYR A 754 -7.31 61.77 4.00
C TYR A 754 -8.15 62.70 4.88
N GLN A 755 -9.47 62.56 4.81
CA GLN A 755 -10.38 63.49 5.48
C GLN A 755 -11.65 62.82 6.03
N ASP A 756 -12.07 61.69 5.46
CA ASP A 756 -13.31 61.04 5.83
C ASP A 756 -13.05 59.87 6.79
N PHE A 757 -13.73 59.86 7.93
CA PHE A 757 -13.62 58.82 8.95
C PHE A 757 -14.97 58.16 9.17
N TYR A 758 -15.01 56.84 9.01
CA TYR A 758 -16.24 56.06 9.13
C TYR A 758 -16.14 55.05 10.26
N ILE A 759 -17.26 54.81 10.95
CA ILE A 759 -17.42 53.76 11.96
C ILE A 759 -18.66 52.93 11.67
N ARG A 760 -18.71 51.72 12.22
CA ARG A 760 -19.94 50.94 12.30
C ARG A 760 -20.75 51.26 13.54
N ARG A 761 -22.02 51.61 13.33
CA ARG A 761 -23.07 51.60 14.37
C ARG A 761 -24.17 50.67 13.91
N SER A 762 -24.36 49.58 14.65
CA SER A 762 -25.24 48.48 14.21
C SER A 762 -24.84 48.02 12.79
N SER A 763 -25.78 47.87 11.85
CA SER A 763 -25.52 47.51 10.46
C SER A 763 -25.33 48.70 9.53
N GLU A 764 -25.00 49.91 10.03
CA GLU A 764 -24.78 51.12 9.19
C GLU A 764 -23.38 51.72 9.33
N SER A 765 -22.81 52.19 8.21
CA SER A 765 -21.52 52.89 8.16
C SER A 765 -21.77 54.39 8.26
N GLU A 766 -21.41 54.98 9.39
CA GLU A 766 -21.66 56.40 9.71
C GLU A 766 -20.35 57.20 9.67
N ALA A 767 -20.40 58.41 9.12
CA ALA A 767 -19.25 59.32 9.11
C ALA A 767 -19.20 60.14 10.40
N LEU A 768 -18.04 60.25 11.02
CA LEU A 768 -17.84 61.11 12.19
C LEU A 768 -17.02 62.34 11.83
N TYR A 769 -17.42 63.49 12.40
CA TYR A 769 -16.74 64.76 12.18
C TYR A 769 -16.53 65.54 13.49
N GLY A 770 -15.58 66.47 13.46
CA GLY A 770 -15.36 67.44 14.53
C GLY A 770 -15.14 66.81 15.91
N TYR A 771 -15.91 67.26 16.90
CA TYR A 771 -15.77 66.83 18.29
C TYR A 771 -16.04 65.33 18.50
N GLU A 772 -17.01 64.74 17.79
CA GLU A 772 -17.38 63.33 17.96
C GLU A 772 -16.27 62.39 17.46
N LEU A 773 -15.63 62.76 16.34
CA LEU A 773 -14.46 62.05 15.81
C LEU A 773 -13.30 62.06 16.81
N LEU A 774 -12.94 63.24 17.33
CA LEU A 774 -11.83 63.39 18.29
C LEU A 774 -12.07 62.55 19.55
N LYS A 775 -13.30 62.59 20.08
CA LYS A 775 -13.69 61.79 21.24
C LYS A 775 -13.63 60.30 20.95
N TYR A 776 -14.10 59.86 19.79
CA TYR A 776 -14.04 58.45 19.39
C TYR A 776 -12.61 57.95 19.28
N ILE A 777 -11.72 58.71 18.62
CA ILE A 777 -10.31 58.35 18.47
C ILE A 777 -9.63 58.21 19.83
N GLU A 778 -9.88 59.16 20.74
CA GLU A 778 -9.32 59.14 22.10
C GLU A 778 -9.81 57.97 22.95
N MET A 779 -11.07 57.56 22.79
CA MET A 779 -11.61 56.43 23.55
C MET A 779 -11.22 55.07 22.97
N HIS A 780 -11.15 54.94 21.64
CA HIS A 780 -11.06 53.64 20.97
C HIS A 780 -9.62 53.23 20.61
N PHE A 781 -8.72 54.18 20.33
CA PHE A 781 -7.35 53.87 19.86
C PHE A 781 -6.25 54.24 20.85
N LYS A 782 -6.45 55.18 21.79
CA LYS A 782 -5.41 55.58 22.77
C LYS A 782 -5.22 54.60 23.94
N ASN A 783 -6.13 53.64 24.15
CA ASN A 783 -6.12 52.68 25.26
C ASN A 783 -5.93 51.21 24.82
N LYS A 784 -5.60 50.95 23.55
CA LYS A 784 -5.33 49.60 23.00
C LYS A 784 -3.84 49.36 22.82
#